data_AF-A0A7C2G284-F1
#
_entry.id   AF-A0A7C2G284-F1
#
_cell.length_a   1.000
_cell.length_b   1.000
_cell.length_c   1.000
_cell.angle_alpha   90.00
_cell.angle_beta   90.00
_cell.angle_gamma   90.00
#
_symmetry.space_group_name_H-M   'P 1'
#
loop_
_entity.id
_entity.type
_entity.pdbx_description
1 polymer ?
#
loop_
_entity_poly.entity_id
_entity_poly.type
_entity_poly.pdbx_seq_one_letter_code
_entity_poly.pdbx_strand_id
1 'polypeptide(L)'
;MRQAIVFDRVSKSYRRGSARYRSLRDDLVTLLTPWSWTKRREAFWALREVSFEVEQGQALGIIGPNGSGKSTTLKLIARITHPTEGTIRIRGRVGALIEVGAGIHPELTGRENIYVYGSILGLRGREIRRRFEEIVEFAEIGSFADTPVKHYSSGMQVRLGFAVAAHMDVDVLLVDEVLAVGDAAFQTKCLRRIRELRDQGVTILLVSHQLANVQRICPQTLLLFHGRVAARGSTPEVIAEYYRYLDRTGASTPEAALRPGMPASRGDDRVRIVTVRLLDSSGHDRPTFQTGEDLLVRVEYAARERVERPQVSVSFNSSDWTVYTGMDTRSENFLIPAVEGRGHVDLVVPQLGLGPGLYEVNVGIWDETLSAPYDWRWGIRRFVVDSARPLFAGRFVLPHRWSWQTTGETEAPTVPPGPEREEAAAVNRFQDALLGALHTFLNGEFVVPASHRRELLRPLDLRASRVPWDVFQPAVAALRQLRGALPDPVRALAEEGPPRRFVPFERAAQLLSALYAELDPHLEDATERQVRVLREFDPGVYRERGMEAVVRLGEYVREALAPYLAGFYLHGSLSTLDYTPYSDLDDLLIVQHETLLDPARLAACAERCVEAARFLYEHDPLQHHGHFVLTEPDLRRYPPAHLPHQVLPYATAVVGPSTLRIRVRDGSRAHRRQAERMAKDLAQRDRAPRNVWEFKDLLARVMLLPALYLAAVGEPCYKKFAFERARPYFDGAWQAVEIATELRGRWSYRPGVREALLRAVSLRRLRNPVVYRWLIARYAPPLPPELTRFLWRTDFYTEVRRFAMRTLQLLEQRGG
;
A
#
# COMPACT_ATOMS: atom_id res chain seq x y z
N MET A 1 -28.93 10.04 -31.81
CA MET A 1 -28.66 9.33 -30.55
C MET A 1 -30.00 8.99 -29.88
N ARG A 2 -30.10 7.89 -29.14
CA ARG A 2 -31.35 7.43 -28.51
C ARG A 2 -31.32 7.79 -27.01
N GLN A 3 -32.28 8.60 -26.55
CA GLN A 3 -32.44 8.94 -25.13
C GLN A 3 -32.74 7.68 -24.30
N ALA A 4 -31.98 7.47 -23.22
CA ALA A 4 -32.16 6.36 -22.28
C ALA A 4 -33.08 6.74 -21.11
N ILE A 5 -32.93 7.96 -20.58
CA ILE A 5 -33.82 8.53 -19.54
C ILE A 5 -34.34 9.88 -20.03
N VAL A 6 -35.65 10.10 -19.90
CA VAL A 6 -36.31 11.40 -20.12
C VAL A 6 -37.12 11.73 -18.88
N PHE A 7 -36.72 12.79 -18.19
CA PHE A 7 -37.40 13.40 -17.05
C PHE A 7 -38.09 14.66 -17.59
N ASP A 8 -39.42 14.69 -17.62
CA ASP A 8 -40.19 15.79 -18.24
C ASP A 8 -41.13 16.44 -17.21
N ARG A 9 -40.77 17.68 -16.80
CA ARG A 9 -41.48 18.53 -15.83
C ARG A 9 -41.95 17.80 -14.58
N VAL A 10 -41.07 16.97 -14.02
CA VAL A 10 -41.43 16.09 -12.91
C VAL A 10 -41.43 16.86 -11.60
N SER A 11 -42.54 16.77 -10.88
CA SER A 11 -42.69 17.27 -9.51
C SER A 11 -43.01 16.14 -8.54
N LYS A 12 -42.51 16.24 -7.30
CA LYS A 12 -42.80 15.26 -6.24
C LYS A 12 -43.02 15.96 -4.91
N SER A 13 -44.21 15.75 -4.34
CA SER A 13 -44.60 16.22 -3.01
C SER A 13 -44.78 15.06 -2.02
N TYR A 14 -44.36 15.25 -0.78
CA TYR A 14 -44.65 14.37 0.36
C TYR A 14 -45.54 15.10 1.36
N ARG A 15 -46.48 14.38 2.00
CA ARG A 15 -47.31 14.96 3.07
C ARG A 15 -46.53 14.90 4.39
N ARG A 16 -46.37 16.03 5.08
CA ARG A 16 -45.71 16.08 6.40
C ARG A 16 -46.74 15.68 7.47
N GLY A 17 -46.54 14.54 8.16
CA GLY A 17 -47.44 14.09 9.23
C GLY A 17 -46.99 12.81 9.94
N SER A 18 -46.93 12.88 11.27
CA SER A 18 -46.51 11.85 12.24
C SER A 18 -47.03 10.44 11.95
N ALA A 19 -46.14 9.46 12.03
CA ALA A 19 -46.47 8.04 12.05
C ALA A 19 -47.40 7.72 13.24
N ARG A 20 -48.71 7.67 12.97
CA ARG A 20 -49.65 6.81 13.69
C ARG A 20 -50.30 5.93 12.64
N TYR A 21 -50.24 4.62 12.87
CA TYR A 21 -50.93 3.61 12.07
C TYR A 21 -52.37 4.07 11.85
N ARG A 22 -52.80 4.18 10.59
CA ARG A 22 -54.21 4.36 10.25
C ARG A 22 -54.94 3.11 10.72
N SER A 23 -55.83 3.27 11.71
CA SER A 23 -56.81 2.24 12.01
C SER A 23 -58.01 2.41 11.09
N LEU A 24 -58.74 1.32 10.79
CA LEU A 24 -60.03 1.41 10.07
C LEU A 24 -61.02 2.38 10.74
N ARG A 25 -60.83 2.65 12.04
CA ARG A 25 -61.59 3.64 12.80
C ARG A 25 -61.30 5.08 12.37
N ASP A 26 -60.05 5.40 12.00
CA ASP A 26 -59.66 6.74 11.54
C ASP A 26 -60.23 7.05 10.14
N ASP A 27 -60.28 6.05 9.26
CA ASP A 27 -60.89 6.21 7.94
C ASP A 27 -62.42 6.39 8.03
N LEU A 28 -63.08 5.72 8.99
CA LEU A 28 -64.52 5.91 9.26
C LEU A 28 -64.83 7.31 9.83
N VAL A 29 -63.96 7.83 10.70
CA VAL A 29 -64.09 9.20 11.25
C VAL A 29 -63.85 10.26 10.19
N THR A 30 -62.93 10.00 9.24
CA THR A 30 -62.65 10.91 8.12
C THR A 30 -63.81 10.95 7.11
N LEU A 31 -64.59 9.87 6.99
CA LEU A 31 -65.78 9.81 6.13
C LEU A 31 -66.99 10.57 6.71
N LEU A 32 -67.05 10.73 8.03
CA LEU A 32 -68.20 11.33 8.75
C LEU A 32 -67.98 12.78 9.19
N THR A 33 -66.80 13.37 8.94
CA THR A 33 -66.50 14.76 9.31
C THR A 33 -66.70 15.72 8.13
N PRO A 34 -67.40 16.87 8.31
CA PRO A 34 -67.68 17.82 7.23
C PRO A 34 -66.40 18.35 6.55
N TRP A 35 -66.45 18.48 5.22
CA TRP A 35 -65.35 18.88 4.32
C TRP A 35 -64.57 20.13 4.82
N SER A 36 -65.24 21.05 5.52
CA SER A 36 -64.66 22.31 5.99
C SER A 36 -63.64 22.20 7.14
N TRP A 37 -63.46 21.03 7.77
CA TRP A 37 -62.53 20.85 8.92
C TRP A 37 -61.22 20.12 8.58
N THR A 38 -60.96 19.76 7.32
CA THR A 38 -59.66 19.22 6.90
C THR A 38 -58.62 20.34 6.74
N LYS A 39 -58.09 20.82 7.88
CA LYS A 39 -56.95 21.74 7.92
C LYS A 39 -55.81 21.21 7.04
N ARG A 40 -55.43 22.01 6.03
CA ARG A 40 -54.30 21.83 5.12
C ARG A 40 -53.06 21.32 5.87
N ARG A 41 -52.73 20.04 5.70
CA ARG A 41 -51.39 19.51 6.04
C ARG A 41 -50.42 19.98 4.96
N GLU A 42 -49.43 20.79 5.33
CA GLU A 42 -48.45 21.34 4.39
C GLU A 42 -47.73 20.23 3.62
N ALA A 43 -47.80 20.29 2.29
CA ALA A 43 -47.09 19.38 1.40
C ALA A 43 -45.64 19.88 1.22
N PHE A 44 -44.68 19.01 1.53
CA PHE A 44 -43.26 19.25 1.28
C PHE A 44 -42.91 18.86 -0.16
N TRP A 45 -42.47 19.81 -0.98
CA TRP A 45 -42.03 19.55 -2.35
C TRP A 45 -40.56 19.16 -2.37
N ALA A 46 -40.28 17.90 -2.68
CA ALA A 46 -38.92 17.38 -2.82
C ALA A 46 -38.34 17.64 -4.22
N LEU A 47 -39.18 17.65 -5.25
CA LEU A 47 -38.85 18.06 -6.61
C LEU A 47 -39.96 18.94 -7.17
N ARG A 48 -39.62 19.91 -8.01
CA ARG A 48 -40.57 20.81 -8.65
C ARG A 48 -40.15 21.12 -10.09
N GLU A 49 -40.94 20.63 -11.04
CA GLU A 49 -40.79 20.87 -12.49
C GLU A 49 -39.40 20.53 -13.05
N VAL A 50 -38.78 19.46 -12.55
CA VAL A 50 -37.44 19.04 -12.98
C VAL A 50 -37.52 18.39 -14.37
N SER A 51 -36.68 18.86 -15.30
CA SER A 51 -36.59 18.29 -16.64
C SER A 51 -35.12 18.06 -17.04
N PHE A 52 -34.81 16.86 -17.51
CA PHE A 52 -33.48 16.51 -18.03
C PHE A 52 -33.50 15.20 -18.82
N GLU A 53 -32.50 15.01 -19.67
CA GLU A 53 -32.35 13.81 -20.49
C GLU A 53 -30.97 13.18 -20.29
N VAL A 54 -30.88 11.87 -20.47
CA VAL A 54 -29.62 11.10 -20.45
C VAL A 54 -29.59 10.21 -21.68
N GLU A 55 -28.52 10.32 -22.47
CA GLU A 55 -28.32 9.50 -23.66
C GLU A 55 -27.85 8.08 -23.29
N GLN A 56 -28.10 7.11 -24.16
CA GLN A 56 -27.63 5.75 -23.96
C GLN A 56 -26.08 5.69 -23.90
N GLY A 57 -25.54 5.03 -22.88
CA GLY A 57 -24.09 4.93 -22.64
C GLY A 57 -23.47 6.17 -22.00
N GLN A 58 -24.27 7.19 -21.71
CA GLN A 58 -23.82 8.39 -21.01
C GLN A 58 -23.77 8.16 -19.50
N ALA A 59 -22.73 8.69 -18.84
CA ALA A 59 -22.70 8.83 -17.39
C ALA A 59 -23.07 10.28 -16.99
N LEU A 60 -24.15 10.45 -16.22
CA LEU A 60 -24.60 11.73 -15.67
C LEU A 60 -24.45 11.74 -14.15
N GLY A 61 -23.72 12.72 -13.62
CA GLY A 61 -23.66 12.99 -12.19
C GLY A 61 -24.85 13.83 -11.73
N ILE A 62 -25.39 13.60 -10.53
CA ILE A 62 -26.33 14.50 -9.87
C ILE A 62 -25.74 14.92 -8.52
N ILE A 63 -25.42 16.20 -8.39
CA ILE A 63 -24.83 16.80 -7.19
C ILE A 63 -25.78 17.85 -6.58
N GLY A 64 -25.47 18.27 -5.36
CA GLY A 64 -26.21 19.30 -4.64
C GLY A 64 -26.26 19.05 -3.13
N PRO A 65 -26.72 20.02 -2.34
CA PRO A 65 -26.73 19.91 -0.89
C PRO A 65 -27.74 18.88 -0.37
N ASN A 66 -27.67 18.58 0.93
CA ASN A 66 -28.64 17.69 1.57
C ASN A 66 -30.05 18.27 1.46
N GLY A 67 -31.03 17.41 1.16
CA GLY A 67 -32.41 17.83 0.93
C GLY A 67 -32.68 18.48 -0.44
N SER A 68 -31.73 18.47 -1.38
CA SER A 68 -31.95 19.06 -2.72
C SER A 68 -32.81 18.22 -3.68
N GLY A 69 -33.17 16.98 -3.31
CA GLY A 69 -34.01 16.09 -4.11
C GLY A 69 -33.26 14.98 -4.87
N LYS A 70 -31.96 14.78 -4.65
CA LYS A 70 -31.14 13.75 -5.33
C LYS A 70 -31.69 12.33 -5.14
N SER A 71 -31.85 11.88 -3.88
CA SER A 71 -32.40 10.55 -3.58
C SER A 71 -33.86 10.40 -4.04
N THR A 72 -34.65 11.49 -4.03
CA THR A 72 -36.01 11.47 -4.60
C THR A 72 -35.98 11.25 -6.11
N THR A 73 -35.03 11.87 -6.82
CA THR A 73 -34.82 11.67 -8.27
C THR A 73 -34.49 10.20 -8.56
N LEU A 74 -33.57 9.62 -7.79
CA LEU A 74 -33.23 8.18 -7.90
C LEU A 74 -34.45 7.28 -7.64
N LYS A 75 -35.21 7.53 -6.57
CA LYS A 75 -36.42 6.74 -6.23
C LYS A 75 -37.50 6.81 -7.30
N LEU A 76 -37.61 7.93 -8.01
CA LEU A 76 -38.54 8.11 -9.12
C LEU A 76 -38.09 7.33 -10.38
N ILE A 77 -36.80 7.37 -10.70
CA ILE A 77 -36.25 6.64 -11.86
C ILE A 77 -36.26 5.13 -11.62
N ALA A 78 -35.95 4.71 -10.39
CA ALA A 78 -36.07 3.31 -9.96
C ALA A 78 -37.52 2.82 -9.85
N ARG A 79 -38.53 3.70 -10.06
CA ARG A 79 -39.96 3.42 -9.92
C ARG A 79 -40.38 2.93 -8.53
N ILE A 80 -39.60 3.23 -7.49
CA ILE A 80 -39.95 2.98 -6.09
C ILE A 80 -41.10 3.88 -5.66
N THR A 81 -41.15 5.10 -6.20
CA THR A 81 -42.29 6.02 -6.02
C THR A 81 -42.70 6.62 -7.35
N HIS A 82 -43.96 7.04 -7.47
CA HIS A 82 -44.47 7.74 -8.66
C HIS A 82 -44.33 9.26 -8.53
N PRO A 83 -44.12 9.99 -9.65
CA PRO A 83 -44.17 11.45 -9.64
C PRO A 83 -45.56 11.93 -9.21
N THR A 84 -45.62 13.10 -8.57
CA THR A 84 -46.91 13.78 -8.32
C THR A 84 -47.42 14.41 -9.61
N GLU A 85 -46.52 15.00 -10.40
CA GLU A 85 -46.79 15.62 -11.69
C GLU A 85 -45.63 15.34 -12.65
N GLY A 86 -45.87 15.47 -13.95
CA GLY A 86 -44.88 15.23 -15.00
C GLY A 86 -44.73 13.76 -15.37
N THR A 87 -43.81 13.47 -16.30
CA THR A 87 -43.61 12.10 -16.82
C THR A 87 -42.15 11.68 -16.83
N ILE A 88 -41.92 10.39 -16.61
CA ILE A 88 -40.58 9.78 -16.65
C ILE A 88 -40.64 8.64 -17.66
N ARG A 89 -39.82 8.72 -18.71
CA ARG A 89 -39.66 7.65 -19.70
C ARG A 89 -38.25 7.07 -19.59
N ILE A 90 -38.16 5.76 -19.56
CA ILE A 90 -36.89 5.04 -19.44
C ILE A 90 -36.89 3.92 -20.48
N ARG A 91 -35.78 3.79 -21.21
CA ARG A 91 -35.56 2.73 -22.19
C ARG A 91 -34.56 1.73 -21.63
N GLY A 92 -34.95 0.45 -21.63
CA GLY A 92 -34.10 -0.63 -21.14
C GLY A 92 -34.34 -0.97 -19.67
N ARG A 93 -33.53 -1.88 -19.17
CA ARG A 93 -33.57 -2.41 -17.81
C ARG A 93 -32.78 -1.53 -16.86
N VAL A 94 -33.44 -1.09 -15.79
CA VAL A 94 -32.84 -0.27 -14.73
C VAL A 94 -32.33 -1.16 -13.61
N GLY A 95 -31.03 -1.09 -13.31
CA GLY A 95 -30.46 -1.57 -12.06
C GLY A 95 -30.25 -0.40 -11.12
N ALA A 96 -30.54 -0.60 -9.84
CA ALA A 96 -30.39 0.44 -8.84
C ALA A 96 -29.54 -0.06 -7.66
N LEU A 97 -28.41 0.61 -7.41
CA LEU A 97 -27.61 0.51 -6.20
C LEU A 97 -28.10 1.51 -5.16
N ILE A 98 -29.42 1.57 -4.97
CA ILE A 98 -30.07 2.44 -3.98
C ILE A 98 -30.40 1.56 -2.79
N GLU A 99 -29.96 1.95 -1.60
CA GLU A 99 -30.21 1.18 -0.36
C GLU A 99 -29.65 -0.27 -0.46
N VAL A 100 -28.37 -0.40 -0.82
CA VAL A 100 -27.64 -1.69 -0.96
C VAL A 100 -27.78 -2.52 0.32
N GLY A 101 -28.70 -3.50 0.29
CA GLY A 101 -29.09 -4.33 1.43
C GLY A 101 -30.61 -4.50 1.58
N ALA A 102 -31.41 -3.60 1.02
CA ALA A 102 -32.87 -3.70 1.00
C ALA A 102 -33.32 -4.89 0.14
N GLY A 103 -33.81 -5.95 0.79
CA GLY A 103 -34.21 -7.20 0.11
C GLY A 103 -33.30 -8.39 0.37
N ILE A 104 -32.20 -8.21 1.12
CA ILE A 104 -31.44 -9.32 1.70
C ILE A 104 -32.23 -9.85 2.92
N HIS A 105 -32.52 -11.15 2.90
CA HIS A 105 -33.23 -11.83 3.97
C HIS A 105 -32.23 -12.46 4.96
N PRO A 106 -32.25 -12.07 6.25
CA PRO A 106 -31.25 -12.48 7.23
C PRO A 106 -31.25 -13.99 7.54
N GLU A 107 -32.41 -14.64 7.45
CA GLU A 107 -32.52 -16.10 7.65
C GLU A 107 -32.08 -16.94 6.46
N LEU A 108 -31.93 -16.34 5.28
CA LEU A 108 -31.47 -17.04 4.08
C LEU A 108 -29.93 -17.03 4.02
N THR A 109 -29.36 -18.06 3.41
CA THR A 109 -27.92 -18.14 3.11
C THR A 109 -27.51 -17.05 2.11
N GLY A 110 -26.21 -16.75 2.01
CA GLY A 110 -25.69 -15.86 0.96
C GLY A 110 -26.09 -16.31 -0.44
N ARG A 111 -26.06 -17.62 -0.70
CA ARG A 111 -26.48 -18.25 -1.95
C ARG A 111 -27.94 -17.97 -2.24
N GLU A 112 -28.83 -18.31 -1.31
CA GLU A 112 -30.27 -18.06 -1.45
C GLU A 112 -30.56 -16.57 -1.62
N ASN A 113 -29.84 -15.71 -0.91
CA ASN A 113 -29.92 -14.26 -1.09
C ASN A 113 -29.48 -13.82 -2.48
N ILE A 114 -28.42 -14.37 -3.07
CA ILE A 114 -28.02 -14.08 -4.46
C ILE A 114 -29.15 -14.43 -5.42
N TYR A 115 -29.83 -15.57 -5.22
CA TYR A 115 -30.96 -15.97 -6.05
C TYR A 115 -32.19 -15.07 -5.86
N VAL A 116 -32.59 -14.81 -4.62
CA VAL A 116 -33.77 -14.00 -4.30
C VAL A 116 -33.54 -12.54 -4.71
N TYR A 117 -32.44 -11.95 -4.25
CA TYR A 117 -32.09 -10.56 -4.52
C TYR A 117 -31.80 -10.34 -6.00
N GLY A 118 -31.08 -11.26 -6.66
CA GLY A 118 -30.87 -11.23 -8.10
C GLY A 118 -32.21 -11.27 -8.87
N SER A 119 -33.17 -12.08 -8.42
CA SER A 119 -34.50 -12.17 -9.04
C SER A 119 -35.35 -10.92 -8.80
N ILE A 120 -35.29 -10.32 -7.60
CA ILE A 120 -35.93 -9.02 -7.29
C ILE A 120 -35.39 -7.92 -8.21
N LEU A 121 -34.08 -7.95 -8.46
CA LEU A 121 -33.41 -7.05 -9.39
C LEU A 121 -33.64 -7.44 -10.88
N GLY A 122 -34.43 -8.49 -11.13
CA GLY A 122 -34.95 -8.90 -12.44
C GLY A 122 -34.12 -9.96 -13.18
N LEU A 123 -33.11 -10.56 -12.54
CA LEU A 123 -32.28 -11.58 -13.17
C LEU A 123 -33.07 -12.87 -13.30
N ARG A 124 -32.99 -13.52 -14.46
CA ARG A 124 -33.53 -14.86 -14.66
C ARG A 124 -32.62 -15.86 -13.94
N GLY A 125 -33.19 -16.92 -13.38
CA GLY A 125 -32.40 -17.93 -12.65
C GLY A 125 -31.23 -18.54 -13.45
N ARG A 126 -31.31 -18.60 -14.79
CA ARG A 126 -30.19 -19.01 -15.66
C ARG A 126 -29.04 -18.00 -15.68
N GLU A 127 -29.36 -16.70 -15.65
CA GLU A 127 -28.38 -15.61 -15.62
C GLU A 127 -27.67 -15.55 -14.25
N ILE A 128 -28.43 -15.75 -13.17
CA ILE A 128 -27.89 -15.85 -11.80
C ILE A 128 -26.92 -17.03 -11.70
N ARG A 129 -27.31 -18.22 -12.19
CA ARG A 129 -26.44 -19.41 -12.21
C ARG A 129 -25.13 -19.18 -12.94
N ARG A 130 -25.17 -18.52 -14.11
CA ARG A 130 -23.97 -18.25 -14.91
C ARG A 130 -23.00 -17.32 -14.19
N ARG A 131 -23.52 -16.38 -13.40
CA ARG A 131 -22.74 -15.33 -12.71
C ARG A 131 -22.52 -15.59 -11.24
N PHE A 132 -22.97 -16.74 -10.74
CA PHE A 132 -23.00 -17.02 -9.31
C PHE A 132 -21.59 -16.93 -8.71
N GLU A 133 -20.62 -17.60 -9.34
CA GLU A 133 -19.23 -17.60 -8.89
C GLU A 133 -18.60 -16.20 -8.96
N GLU A 134 -18.84 -15.46 -10.06
CA GLU A 134 -18.37 -14.07 -10.21
C GLU A 134 -18.94 -13.16 -9.10
N ILE A 135 -20.21 -13.34 -8.74
CA ILE A 135 -20.87 -12.59 -7.66
C ILE A 135 -20.26 -12.94 -6.30
N VAL A 136 -20.01 -14.22 -6.02
CA VAL A 136 -19.42 -14.68 -4.75
C VAL A 136 -17.96 -14.21 -4.61
N GLU A 137 -17.18 -14.31 -5.68
CA GLU A 137 -15.79 -13.82 -5.74
C GLU A 137 -15.74 -12.29 -5.62
N PHE A 138 -16.65 -11.58 -6.30
CA PHE A 138 -16.71 -10.14 -6.19
C PHE A 138 -17.08 -9.70 -4.77
N ALA A 139 -18.07 -10.35 -4.15
CA ALA A 139 -18.50 -10.07 -2.78
C ALA A 139 -17.45 -10.45 -1.70
N GLU A 140 -16.44 -11.25 -2.06
CA GLU A 140 -15.43 -11.79 -1.14
C GLU A 140 -16.05 -12.59 0.02
N ILE A 141 -17.21 -13.21 -0.22
CA ILE A 141 -17.90 -14.02 0.79
C ILE A 141 -17.54 -15.50 0.70
N GLY A 142 -16.95 -15.98 -0.40
CA GLY A 142 -16.37 -17.33 -0.51
C GLY A 142 -17.21 -18.45 0.14
N SER A 143 -16.63 -19.14 1.12
CA SER A 143 -17.27 -20.22 1.88
C SER A 143 -18.48 -19.79 2.72
N PHE A 144 -18.64 -18.50 3.00
CA PHE A 144 -19.82 -17.98 3.68
C PHE A 144 -21.06 -17.94 2.79
N ALA A 145 -20.95 -18.23 1.48
CA ALA A 145 -22.10 -18.28 0.57
C ALA A 145 -23.20 -19.22 1.11
N ASP A 146 -22.86 -20.33 1.75
CA ASP A 146 -23.83 -21.28 2.32
C ASP A 146 -24.14 -21.01 3.81
N THR A 147 -23.71 -19.86 4.34
CA THR A 147 -24.00 -19.39 5.71
C THR A 147 -25.16 -18.39 5.72
N PRO A 148 -26.13 -18.48 6.66
CA PRO A 148 -27.19 -17.48 6.82
C PRO A 148 -26.65 -16.06 7.00
N VAL A 149 -27.26 -15.09 6.32
CA VAL A 149 -26.75 -13.71 6.26
C VAL A 149 -26.83 -12.98 7.61
N LYS A 150 -27.65 -13.43 8.55
CA LYS A 150 -27.62 -12.95 9.95
C LYS A 150 -26.27 -13.15 10.65
N HIS A 151 -25.43 -14.07 10.16
CA HIS A 151 -24.08 -14.30 10.68
C HIS A 151 -23.00 -13.52 9.91
N TYR A 152 -23.39 -12.73 8.90
CA TYR A 152 -22.46 -11.89 8.16
C TYR A 152 -22.15 -10.63 8.98
N SER A 153 -20.93 -10.12 8.85
CA SER A 153 -20.64 -8.75 9.28
C SER A 153 -21.45 -7.75 8.45
N SER A 154 -21.68 -6.55 8.97
CA SER A 154 -22.32 -5.46 8.22
C SER A 154 -21.61 -5.17 6.90
N GLY A 155 -20.28 -5.30 6.87
CA GLY A 155 -19.48 -5.18 5.65
C GLY A 155 -19.81 -6.28 4.63
N MET A 156 -19.86 -7.55 5.04
CA MET A 156 -20.18 -8.67 4.14
C MET A 156 -21.59 -8.57 3.55
N GLN A 157 -22.58 -8.12 4.34
CA GLN A 157 -23.95 -7.91 3.85
C GLN A 157 -23.99 -6.88 2.71
N VAL A 158 -23.30 -5.76 2.89
CA VAL A 158 -23.22 -4.70 1.89
C VAL A 158 -22.44 -5.16 0.65
N ARG A 159 -21.32 -5.87 0.85
CA ARG A 159 -20.54 -6.45 -0.26
C ARG A 159 -21.38 -7.38 -1.11
N LEU A 160 -22.17 -8.26 -0.49
CA LEU A 160 -23.07 -9.17 -1.19
C LEU A 160 -24.13 -8.41 -1.99
N GLY A 161 -24.79 -7.42 -1.39
CA GLY A 161 -25.78 -6.59 -2.08
C GLY A 161 -25.19 -5.86 -3.29
N PHE A 162 -23.99 -5.30 -3.14
CA PHE A 162 -23.31 -4.62 -4.24
C PHE A 162 -22.88 -5.61 -5.34
N ALA A 163 -22.30 -6.75 -4.96
CA ALA A 163 -21.79 -7.74 -5.90
C ALA A 163 -22.89 -8.27 -6.82
N VAL A 164 -24.06 -8.61 -6.27
CA VAL A 164 -25.21 -9.06 -7.08
C VAL A 164 -25.59 -7.97 -8.08
N ALA A 165 -25.70 -6.73 -7.62
CA ALA A 165 -26.14 -5.63 -8.46
C ALA A 165 -25.11 -5.20 -9.53
N ALA A 166 -23.81 -5.30 -9.23
CA ALA A 166 -22.72 -4.99 -10.17
C ALA A 166 -22.51 -6.04 -11.28
N HIS A 167 -23.11 -7.22 -11.13
CA HIS A 167 -23.12 -8.31 -12.12
C HIS A 167 -24.46 -8.42 -12.84
N MET A 168 -25.35 -7.43 -12.69
CA MET A 168 -26.57 -7.38 -13.47
C MET A 168 -26.30 -6.90 -14.90
N ASP A 169 -26.95 -7.54 -15.87
CA ASP A 169 -27.07 -6.99 -17.22
C ASP A 169 -28.12 -5.88 -17.20
N VAL A 170 -27.67 -4.61 -17.19
CA VAL A 170 -28.53 -3.43 -17.12
C VAL A 170 -28.18 -2.45 -18.23
N ASP A 171 -29.21 -1.79 -18.76
CA ASP A 171 -29.05 -0.71 -19.74
C ASP A 171 -28.82 0.64 -19.03
N VAL A 172 -29.36 0.76 -17.81
CA VAL A 172 -29.28 1.94 -16.96
C VAL A 172 -28.91 1.51 -15.54
N LEU A 173 -27.78 2.01 -15.03
CA LEU A 173 -27.33 1.79 -13.66
C LEU A 173 -27.49 3.07 -12.84
N LEU A 174 -28.29 3.00 -11.78
CA LEU A 174 -28.45 4.07 -10.79
C LEU A 174 -27.52 3.79 -9.62
N VAL A 175 -26.71 4.77 -9.25
CA VAL A 175 -25.72 4.63 -8.18
C VAL A 175 -25.95 5.71 -7.13
N ASP A 176 -26.25 5.30 -5.90
CA ASP A 176 -26.37 6.21 -4.77
C ASP A 176 -25.05 6.26 -3.98
N GLU A 177 -24.96 7.23 -3.06
CA GLU A 177 -23.81 7.55 -2.22
C GLU A 177 -23.28 6.40 -1.35
N VAL A 178 -24.05 5.30 -1.27
CA VAL A 178 -23.77 4.07 -0.52
C VAL A 178 -22.48 3.35 -1.00
N LEU A 179 -21.86 3.80 -2.11
CA LEU A 179 -20.51 3.39 -2.48
C LEU A 179 -19.45 3.62 -1.38
N ALA A 180 -19.71 4.49 -0.40
CA ALA A 180 -18.81 4.72 0.73
C ALA A 180 -18.86 3.61 1.81
N VAL A 181 -19.66 2.56 1.63
CA VAL A 181 -19.79 1.46 2.60
C VAL A 181 -18.94 0.26 2.17
N GLY A 182 -18.01 -0.14 3.03
CA GLY A 182 -16.96 -1.13 2.73
C GLY A 182 -15.58 -0.58 3.03
N ASP A 183 -14.55 -1.43 3.06
CA ASP A 183 -13.16 -0.97 3.21
C ASP A 183 -12.64 -0.30 1.93
N ALA A 184 -11.52 0.42 2.03
CA ALA A 184 -10.94 1.16 0.90
C ALA A 184 -10.59 0.27 -0.31
N ALA A 185 -10.27 -1.02 -0.08
CA ALA A 185 -9.97 -1.95 -1.16
C ALA A 185 -11.25 -2.33 -1.92
N PHE A 186 -12.34 -2.63 -1.21
CA PHE A 186 -13.64 -2.94 -1.81
C PHE A 186 -14.25 -1.73 -2.53
N GLN A 187 -14.12 -0.52 -1.99
CA GLN A 187 -14.55 0.71 -2.67
C GLN A 187 -13.81 0.90 -4.00
N THR A 188 -12.50 0.64 -4.02
CA THR A 188 -11.70 0.70 -5.25
C THR A 188 -12.18 -0.32 -6.29
N LYS A 189 -12.51 -1.55 -5.86
CA LYS A 189 -13.10 -2.61 -6.69
C LYS A 189 -14.46 -2.19 -7.28
N CYS A 190 -15.32 -1.59 -6.46
CA CYS A 190 -16.62 -1.06 -6.87
C CYS A 190 -16.49 0.05 -7.93
N LEU A 191 -15.61 1.03 -7.69
CA LEU A 191 -15.36 2.13 -8.63
C LEU A 191 -14.77 1.62 -9.96
N ARG A 192 -13.87 0.62 -9.91
CA ARG A 192 -13.35 -0.02 -11.12
C ARG A 192 -14.47 -0.67 -11.92
N ARG A 193 -15.34 -1.42 -11.26
CA ARG A 193 -16.47 -2.10 -11.92
C ARG A 193 -17.46 -1.12 -12.55
N ILE A 194 -17.76 -0.01 -11.90
CA ILE A 194 -18.63 1.04 -12.46
C ILE A 194 -18.01 1.65 -13.73
N ARG A 195 -16.68 1.84 -13.76
CA ARG A 195 -15.97 2.29 -14.96
C ARG A 195 -16.02 1.26 -16.08
N GLU A 196 -15.80 -0.02 -15.79
CA GLU A 196 -15.94 -1.10 -16.78
C GLU A 196 -17.33 -1.09 -17.41
N LEU A 197 -18.39 -0.94 -16.62
CA LEU A 197 -19.77 -0.87 -17.12
C LEU A 197 -20.00 0.38 -17.98
N ARG A 198 -19.46 1.54 -17.58
CA ARG A 198 -19.49 2.76 -18.40
C ARG A 198 -18.84 2.53 -19.76
N ASP A 199 -17.65 1.94 -19.75
CA ASP A 199 -16.84 1.71 -20.96
C ASP A 199 -17.49 0.64 -21.87
N GLN A 200 -18.34 -0.23 -21.31
CA GLN A 200 -19.22 -1.15 -22.04
C GLN A 200 -20.49 -0.49 -22.61
N GLY A 201 -20.69 0.81 -22.40
CA GLY A 201 -21.83 1.56 -22.91
C GLY A 201 -23.09 1.48 -22.05
N VAL A 202 -22.97 1.10 -20.77
CA VAL A 202 -24.07 1.20 -19.81
C VAL A 202 -24.32 2.66 -19.45
N THR A 203 -25.60 3.07 -19.45
CA THR A 203 -25.99 4.42 -19.03
C THR A 203 -25.90 4.52 -17.51
N ILE A 204 -25.19 5.49 -16.96
CA ILE A 204 -24.98 5.60 -15.50
C ILE A 204 -25.57 6.91 -14.98
N LEU A 205 -26.33 6.82 -13.89
CA LEU A 205 -26.76 7.99 -13.11
C LEU A 205 -26.14 7.90 -11.71
N LEU A 206 -25.18 8.77 -11.42
CA LEU A 206 -24.44 8.76 -10.16
C LEU A 206 -24.87 9.93 -9.27
N VAL A 207 -25.42 9.63 -8.10
CA VAL A 207 -25.63 10.61 -7.03
C VAL A 207 -24.49 10.49 -6.02
N SER A 208 -23.79 11.59 -5.76
CA SER A 208 -22.75 11.62 -4.73
C SER A 208 -22.52 13.04 -4.21
N HIS A 209 -22.17 13.17 -2.93
CA HIS A 209 -21.53 14.38 -2.41
C HIS A 209 -20.00 14.35 -2.59
N GLN A 210 -19.41 13.20 -2.91
CA GLN A 210 -17.97 13.07 -3.16
C GLN A 210 -17.65 13.52 -4.59
N LEU A 211 -17.42 14.82 -4.76
CA LEU A 211 -17.25 15.45 -6.08
C LEU A 211 -16.08 14.86 -6.88
N ALA A 212 -15.03 14.38 -6.22
CA ALA A 212 -13.91 13.70 -6.86
C ALA A 212 -14.33 12.42 -7.62
N ASN A 213 -15.30 11.67 -7.10
CA ASN A 213 -15.82 10.48 -7.78
C ASN A 213 -16.71 10.86 -8.97
N VAL A 214 -17.49 11.93 -8.82
CA VAL A 214 -18.31 12.48 -9.91
C VAL A 214 -17.40 12.95 -11.05
N GLN A 215 -16.35 13.71 -10.75
CA GLN A 215 -15.37 14.19 -11.74
C GLN A 215 -14.66 13.04 -12.49
N ARG A 216 -14.36 11.93 -11.81
CA ARG A 216 -13.69 10.77 -12.41
C ARG A 216 -14.60 9.90 -13.28
N ILE A 217 -15.90 9.86 -13.00
CA ILE A 217 -16.84 8.89 -13.61
C ILE A 217 -17.74 9.57 -14.65
N CYS A 218 -18.24 10.77 -14.34
CA CYS A 218 -19.28 11.45 -15.09
C CYS A 218 -18.69 12.60 -15.91
N PRO A 219 -18.81 12.60 -17.25
CA PRO A 219 -18.42 13.74 -18.08
C PRO A 219 -19.37 14.94 -17.93
N GLN A 220 -20.67 14.66 -17.70
CA GLN A 220 -21.68 15.68 -17.46
C GLN A 220 -22.26 15.55 -16.06
N THR A 221 -22.68 16.68 -15.49
CA THR A 221 -23.30 16.73 -14.17
C THR A 221 -24.51 17.66 -14.16
N LEU A 222 -25.48 17.35 -13.30
CA LEU A 222 -26.67 18.13 -12.97
C LEU A 222 -26.56 18.60 -11.52
N LEU A 223 -26.67 19.90 -11.29
CA LEU A 223 -26.77 20.47 -9.94
C LEU A 223 -28.24 20.63 -9.57
N LEU A 224 -28.68 19.91 -8.54
CA LEU A 224 -30.00 20.08 -7.93
C LEU A 224 -29.92 20.96 -6.69
N PHE A 225 -30.84 21.91 -6.61
CA PHE A 225 -30.96 22.82 -5.48
C PHE A 225 -32.44 23.07 -5.14
N HIS A 226 -32.82 22.84 -3.87
CA HIS A 226 -34.22 22.90 -3.40
C HIS A 226 -35.26 22.25 -4.34
N GLY A 227 -34.93 21.08 -4.88
CA GLY A 227 -35.82 20.33 -5.76
C GLY A 227 -35.93 20.86 -7.19
N ARG A 228 -35.05 21.77 -7.62
CA ARG A 228 -34.98 22.33 -8.98
C ARG A 228 -33.60 22.13 -9.58
N VAL A 229 -33.51 22.14 -10.91
CA VAL A 229 -32.24 22.17 -11.63
C VAL A 229 -31.66 23.58 -11.55
N ALA A 230 -30.48 23.71 -10.93
CA ALA A 230 -29.77 24.98 -10.87
C ALA A 230 -28.77 25.14 -12.02
N ALA A 231 -28.07 24.05 -12.37
CA ALA A 231 -27.11 24.03 -13.47
C ALA A 231 -27.01 22.63 -14.11
N ARG A 232 -26.61 22.59 -15.37
CA ARG A 232 -26.28 21.37 -16.11
C ARG A 232 -25.18 21.70 -17.12
N GLY A 233 -24.15 20.86 -17.19
CA GLY A 233 -23.01 21.11 -18.08
C GLY A 233 -21.92 20.07 -17.92
N SER A 234 -20.69 20.44 -18.29
CA SER A 234 -19.52 19.61 -18.00
C SER A 234 -19.34 19.48 -16.49
N THR A 235 -18.87 18.33 -16.02
CA THR A 235 -18.70 18.09 -14.58
C THR A 235 -17.81 19.12 -13.89
N PRO A 236 -16.65 19.54 -14.45
CA PRO A 236 -15.83 20.61 -13.86
C PRO A 236 -16.58 21.94 -13.69
N GLU A 237 -17.32 22.38 -14.72
CA GLU A 237 -18.08 23.64 -14.69
C GLU A 237 -19.17 23.61 -13.60
N VAL A 238 -19.90 22.50 -13.50
CA VAL A 238 -21.01 22.35 -12.56
C VAL A 238 -20.51 22.19 -11.12
N ILE A 239 -19.37 21.54 -10.91
CA ILE A 239 -18.67 21.51 -9.61
C ILE A 239 -18.25 22.93 -9.19
N ALA A 240 -17.68 23.70 -10.12
CA ALA A 240 -17.32 25.10 -9.85
C ALA A 240 -18.55 25.96 -9.52
N GLU A 241 -19.70 25.72 -10.17
CA GLU A 241 -20.96 26.40 -9.85
C GLU A 241 -21.52 26.01 -8.47
N TYR A 242 -21.42 24.73 -8.11
CA TYR A 242 -21.81 24.25 -6.79
C TYR A 242 -21.01 24.94 -5.68
N TYR A 243 -19.69 25.10 -5.82
CA TYR A 243 -18.89 25.82 -4.84
C TYR A 243 -19.19 27.32 -4.81
N ARG A 244 -19.37 27.97 -5.98
CA ARG A 244 -19.82 29.38 -6.03
C ARG A 244 -21.13 29.58 -5.27
N TYR A 245 -22.04 28.60 -5.31
CA TYR A 245 -23.28 28.62 -4.57
C TYR A 245 -23.06 28.54 -3.04
N LEU A 246 -22.20 27.62 -2.59
CA LEU A 246 -21.87 27.46 -1.17
C LEU A 246 -21.20 28.72 -0.60
N ASP A 247 -20.28 29.32 -1.35
CA ASP A 247 -19.57 30.55 -0.96
C ASP A 247 -20.54 31.73 -0.80
N ARG A 248 -21.55 31.86 -1.69
CA ARG A 248 -22.58 32.92 -1.62
C ARG A 248 -23.56 32.75 -0.46
N THR A 249 -23.81 31.51 -0.04
CA THR A 249 -24.82 31.20 0.98
C THR A 249 -24.26 31.07 2.39
N GLY A 250 -22.92 31.12 2.54
CA GLY A 250 -22.26 30.87 3.83
C GLY A 250 -22.50 29.46 4.37
N ALA A 251 -23.02 28.54 3.54
CA ALA A 251 -23.30 27.17 3.91
C ALA A 251 -21.99 26.38 3.95
N SER A 252 -21.45 26.16 5.14
CA SER A 252 -20.29 25.30 5.34
C SER A 252 -20.63 23.87 4.92
N THR A 253 -19.79 23.25 4.09
CA THR A 253 -19.79 21.79 3.97
C THR A 253 -19.36 21.17 5.30
N PRO A 254 -19.80 19.94 5.64
CA PRO A 254 -19.31 19.21 6.80
C PRO A 254 -17.77 19.11 6.84
N GLU A 255 -17.12 19.07 5.68
CA GLU A 255 -15.66 19.08 5.52
C GLU A 255 -15.00 20.40 5.95
N ALA A 256 -15.68 21.54 5.82
CA ALA A 256 -15.17 22.84 6.28
C ALA A 256 -15.22 23.00 7.81
N ALA A 257 -16.05 22.21 8.50
CA ALA A 257 -16.21 22.23 9.96
C ALA A 257 -15.16 21.40 10.72
N LEU A 258 -14.44 20.51 10.03
CA LEU A 258 -13.37 19.67 10.60
C LEU A 258 -12.00 20.34 10.45
N ARG A 259 -11.81 21.50 11.08
CA ARG A 259 -10.51 22.19 11.17
C ARG A 259 -9.94 22.11 12.58
N PRO A 260 -9.09 21.14 12.94
CA PRO A 260 -8.38 21.14 14.21
C PRO A 260 -7.16 22.07 14.14
N GLY A 261 -7.11 23.10 14.99
CA GLY A 261 -5.84 23.70 15.44
C GLY A 261 -5.19 24.82 14.61
N MET A 262 -5.85 25.42 13.61
CA MET A 262 -5.29 26.61 12.93
C MET A 262 -5.82 27.92 13.52
N PRO A 263 -4.95 28.92 13.81
CA PRO A 263 -5.37 30.22 14.32
C PRO A 263 -6.28 30.94 13.31
N ALA A 264 -7.26 31.68 13.83
CA ALA A 264 -8.16 32.48 13.02
C ALA A 264 -7.37 33.49 12.17
N SER A 265 -7.75 33.64 10.89
CA SER A 265 -7.23 34.66 9.98
C SER A 265 -7.32 36.05 10.62
N ARG A 266 -6.20 36.53 11.18
CA ARG A 266 -6.02 37.89 11.70
C ARG A 266 -4.53 38.23 11.72
N GLY A 267 -4.09 38.98 10.72
CA GLY A 267 -2.90 39.83 10.85
C GLY A 267 -3.27 41.16 11.51
N ASP A 268 -2.35 42.12 11.49
CA ASP A 268 -2.54 43.44 12.14
C ASP A 268 -3.35 44.48 11.32
N ASP A 269 -3.96 44.05 10.21
CA ASP A 269 -4.83 44.85 9.33
C ASP A 269 -4.14 46.07 8.65
N ARG A 270 -2.82 46.24 8.75
CA ARG A 270 -2.09 47.31 8.04
C ARG A 270 -2.14 47.16 6.53
N VAL A 271 -2.08 45.92 6.05
CA VAL A 271 -2.33 45.55 4.66
C VAL A 271 -3.38 44.44 4.65
N ARG A 272 -4.42 44.61 3.85
CA ARG A 272 -5.52 43.64 3.75
C ARG A 272 -5.61 43.05 2.35
N ILE A 273 -5.80 41.74 2.27
CA ILE A 273 -6.12 41.06 1.02
C ILE A 273 -7.59 41.37 0.69
N VAL A 274 -7.82 42.02 -0.45
CA VAL A 274 -9.15 42.43 -0.92
C VAL A 274 -9.81 41.30 -1.70
N THR A 275 -9.10 40.74 -2.68
CA THR A 275 -9.57 39.62 -3.47
C THR A 275 -8.41 38.88 -4.12
N VAL A 276 -8.66 37.65 -4.56
CA VAL A 276 -7.70 36.84 -5.31
C VAL A 276 -8.39 36.35 -6.58
N ARG A 277 -7.83 36.70 -7.73
CA ARG A 277 -8.33 36.27 -9.05
C ARG A 277 -7.41 35.24 -9.67
N LEU A 278 -7.98 34.28 -10.39
CA LEU A 278 -7.26 33.27 -11.14
C LEU A 278 -7.50 33.54 -12.62
N LEU A 279 -6.52 34.12 -13.28
CA LEU A 279 -6.63 34.63 -14.64
C LEU A 279 -5.98 33.65 -15.63
N ASP A 280 -6.58 33.51 -16.80
CA ASP A 280 -5.98 32.82 -17.94
C ASP A 280 -5.00 33.73 -18.72
N SER A 281 -4.37 33.17 -19.75
CA SER A 281 -3.45 33.91 -20.63
C SER A 281 -4.09 35.08 -21.38
N SER A 282 -5.44 35.12 -21.44
CA SER A 282 -6.21 36.21 -22.02
C SER A 282 -6.71 37.23 -20.97
N GLY A 283 -6.37 37.03 -19.69
CA GLY A 283 -6.74 37.91 -18.58
C GLY A 283 -8.14 37.68 -18.00
N HIS A 284 -8.84 36.60 -18.37
CA HIS A 284 -10.18 36.31 -17.84
C HIS A 284 -10.11 35.52 -16.54
N ASP A 285 -10.90 35.91 -15.53
CA ASP A 285 -11.04 35.17 -14.28
C ASP A 285 -11.88 33.91 -14.51
N ARG A 286 -11.26 32.74 -14.29
CA ARG A 286 -11.90 31.44 -14.52
C ARG A 286 -11.73 30.52 -13.32
N PRO A 287 -12.76 29.71 -13.00
CA PRO A 287 -12.68 28.74 -11.90
C PRO A 287 -12.09 27.38 -12.34
N THR A 288 -11.77 27.21 -13.62
CA THR A 288 -11.31 25.94 -14.21
C THR A 288 -10.12 26.20 -15.14
N PHE A 289 -9.09 25.36 -15.03
CA PHE A 289 -7.87 25.41 -15.83
C PHE A 289 -7.52 24.01 -16.37
N GLN A 290 -6.86 23.94 -17.52
CA GLN A 290 -6.33 22.67 -18.02
C GLN A 290 -4.91 22.42 -17.49
N THR A 291 -4.57 21.16 -17.22
CA THR A 291 -3.19 20.77 -16.92
C THR A 291 -2.28 21.20 -18.08
N GLY A 292 -1.21 21.93 -17.76
CA GLY A 292 -0.26 22.48 -18.73
C GLY A 292 -0.66 23.83 -19.34
N GLU A 293 -1.79 24.42 -18.95
CA GLU A 293 -2.17 25.79 -19.31
C GLU A 293 -1.50 26.81 -18.35
N ASP A 294 -1.32 28.05 -18.80
CA ASP A 294 -0.78 29.12 -17.95
C ASP A 294 -1.85 29.63 -16.97
N LEU A 295 -1.44 29.82 -15.71
CA LEU A 295 -2.27 30.35 -14.63
C LEU A 295 -1.63 31.60 -14.05
N LEU A 296 -2.38 32.70 -13.95
CA LEU A 296 -1.96 33.90 -13.23
C LEU A 296 -2.81 34.06 -11.96
N VAL A 297 -2.15 34.07 -10.80
CA VAL A 297 -2.78 34.35 -9.50
C VAL A 297 -2.58 35.81 -9.15
N ARG A 298 -3.64 36.60 -9.22
CA ARG A 298 -3.62 38.03 -8.88
C ARG A 298 -4.12 38.26 -7.47
N VAL A 299 -3.24 38.73 -6.59
CA VAL A 299 -3.55 39.09 -5.20
C VAL A 299 -3.78 40.60 -5.13
N GLU A 300 -5.05 41.03 -5.05
CA GLU A 300 -5.40 42.44 -4.86
C GLU A 300 -5.37 42.79 -3.36
N TYR A 301 -4.72 43.90 -3.02
CA TYR A 301 -4.56 44.36 -1.64
C TYR A 301 -4.99 45.82 -1.43
N ALA A 302 -5.25 46.17 -0.18
CA ALA A 302 -5.43 47.54 0.29
C ALA A 302 -4.58 47.77 1.55
N ALA A 303 -3.58 48.65 1.43
CA ALA A 303 -2.71 49.09 2.51
C ALA A 303 -3.26 50.39 3.13
N ARG A 304 -3.40 50.41 4.46
CA ARG A 304 -3.86 51.59 5.23
C ARG A 304 -2.76 52.61 5.42
N GLU A 305 -1.53 52.14 5.47
CA GLU A 305 -0.31 52.92 5.56
C GLU A 305 0.75 52.30 4.64
N ARG A 306 1.79 53.07 4.34
CA ARG A 306 2.91 52.58 3.53
C ARG A 306 3.69 51.51 4.29
N VAL A 307 3.74 50.31 3.72
CA VAL A 307 4.49 49.18 4.27
C VAL A 307 5.67 48.86 3.37
N GLU A 308 6.87 48.96 3.92
CA GLU A 308 8.12 48.65 3.23
C GLU A 308 8.37 47.14 3.21
N ARG A 309 8.88 46.63 2.09
CA ARG A 309 9.36 45.25 1.91
C ARG A 309 8.42 44.11 2.38
N PRO A 310 7.11 44.18 2.10
CA PRO A 310 6.22 43.08 2.44
C PRO A 310 6.55 41.84 1.62
N GLN A 311 6.23 40.67 2.16
CA GLN A 311 6.34 39.40 1.46
C GLN A 311 4.97 38.83 1.14
N VAL A 312 4.78 38.33 -0.07
CA VAL A 312 3.53 37.67 -0.49
C VAL A 312 3.79 36.19 -0.66
N SER A 313 2.92 35.36 -0.11
CA SER A 313 2.97 33.91 -0.25
C SER A 313 1.66 33.38 -0.83
N VAL A 314 1.74 32.45 -1.76
CA VAL A 314 0.62 31.76 -2.39
C VAL A 314 0.85 30.25 -2.29
N SER A 315 -0.15 29.49 -1.86
CA SER A 315 -0.08 28.03 -1.86
C SER A 315 -1.28 27.38 -2.54
N PHE A 316 -1.05 26.23 -3.17
CA PHE A 316 -2.10 25.38 -3.71
C PHE A 316 -2.24 24.12 -2.87
N ASN A 317 -3.45 23.88 -2.36
CA ASN A 317 -3.74 22.77 -1.46
C ASN A 317 -4.84 21.89 -2.05
N SER A 318 -4.85 20.60 -1.72
CA SER A 318 -6.02 19.74 -1.97
C SER A 318 -7.12 19.99 -0.95
N SER A 319 -8.33 19.53 -1.26
CA SER A 319 -9.46 19.48 -0.33
C SER A 319 -9.19 18.67 0.95
N ASP A 320 -8.18 17.80 0.95
CA ASP A 320 -7.67 17.07 2.13
C ASP A 320 -6.59 17.85 2.93
N TRP A 321 -6.39 19.14 2.61
CA TRP A 321 -5.42 20.05 3.23
C TRP A 321 -3.95 19.72 2.97
N THR A 322 -3.65 18.76 2.09
CA THR A 322 -2.27 18.53 1.62
C THR A 322 -1.79 19.78 0.87
N VAL A 323 -0.74 20.43 1.36
CA VAL A 323 -0.05 21.51 0.62
C VAL A 323 0.72 20.86 -0.53
N TYR A 324 0.38 21.21 -1.77
CA TYR A 324 1.08 20.69 -2.94
C TYR A 324 2.29 21.53 -3.30
N THR A 325 2.13 22.84 -3.24
CA THR A 325 3.21 23.78 -3.49
C THR A 325 2.91 25.09 -2.76
N GLY A 326 3.96 25.75 -2.29
CA GLY A 326 3.92 27.09 -1.70
C GLY A 326 5.02 27.92 -2.36
N MET A 327 4.66 29.09 -2.81
CA MET A 327 5.53 30.07 -3.47
C MET A 327 5.49 31.33 -2.62
N ASP A 328 6.64 31.93 -2.36
CA ASP A 328 6.72 33.18 -1.62
C ASP A 328 7.83 34.08 -2.18
N THR A 329 7.59 35.38 -2.12
CA THR A 329 8.47 36.38 -2.70
C THR A 329 9.86 36.40 -2.06
N ARG A 330 10.01 35.96 -0.80
CA ARG A 330 11.30 35.95 -0.10
C ARG A 330 12.17 34.80 -0.58
N SER A 331 11.63 33.58 -0.60
CA SER A 331 12.33 32.37 -1.07
C SER A 331 12.73 32.47 -2.54
N GLU A 332 11.99 33.25 -3.34
CA GLU A 332 12.26 33.48 -4.76
C GLU A 332 13.08 34.75 -5.05
N ASN A 333 13.57 35.45 -4.01
CA ASN A 333 14.33 36.71 -4.12
C ASN A 333 13.60 37.80 -4.93
N PHE A 334 12.28 37.82 -4.90
CA PHE A 334 11.46 38.85 -5.54
C PHE A 334 11.18 39.99 -4.54
N LEU A 335 11.82 41.14 -4.75
CA LEU A 335 11.67 42.29 -3.86
C LEU A 335 10.45 43.14 -4.24
N ILE A 336 9.49 43.26 -3.33
CA ILE A 336 8.45 44.29 -3.37
C ILE A 336 8.97 45.48 -2.55
N PRO A 337 9.32 46.63 -3.15
CA PRO A 337 9.94 47.73 -2.40
C PRO A 337 9.03 48.27 -1.29
N ALA A 338 7.78 48.57 -1.63
CA ALA A 338 6.75 48.99 -0.70
C ALA A 338 5.36 48.73 -1.28
N VAL A 339 4.34 48.68 -0.41
CA VAL A 339 2.92 48.69 -0.78
C VAL A 339 2.21 49.86 -0.10
N GLU A 340 1.38 50.57 -0.86
CA GLU A 340 0.61 51.74 -0.39
C GLU A 340 -0.72 51.82 -1.14
N GLY A 341 -1.79 52.26 -0.47
CA GLY A 341 -3.10 52.39 -1.10
C GLY A 341 -3.64 51.06 -1.64
N ARG A 342 -4.26 51.07 -2.82
CA ARG A 342 -4.76 49.84 -3.47
C ARG A 342 -3.81 49.41 -4.57
N GLY A 343 -3.51 48.12 -4.63
CA GLY A 343 -2.65 47.54 -5.65
C GLY A 343 -2.89 46.05 -5.82
N HIS A 344 -2.03 45.41 -6.61
CA HIS A 344 -2.03 43.95 -6.76
C HIS A 344 -0.62 43.39 -6.92
N VAL A 345 -0.47 42.11 -6.64
CA VAL A 345 0.74 41.31 -6.89
C VAL A 345 0.33 40.10 -7.72
N ASP A 346 1.04 39.86 -8.82
CA ASP A 346 0.76 38.75 -9.74
C ASP A 346 1.81 37.65 -9.59
N LEU A 347 1.35 36.42 -9.41
CA LEU A 347 2.16 35.22 -9.53
C LEU A 347 1.79 34.52 -10.85
N VAL A 348 2.74 34.40 -11.77
CA VAL A 348 2.55 33.71 -13.05
C VAL A 348 3.09 32.29 -12.93
N VAL A 349 2.22 31.30 -13.14
CA VAL A 349 2.53 29.87 -13.16
C VAL A 349 2.43 29.38 -14.61
N PRO A 350 3.55 29.37 -15.35
CA PRO A 350 3.56 28.85 -16.71
C PRO A 350 3.40 27.33 -16.69
N GLN A 351 2.64 26.78 -17.64
CA GLN A 351 2.38 25.34 -17.75
C GLN A 351 1.99 24.66 -16.43
N LEU A 352 0.80 24.97 -15.92
CA LEU A 352 0.28 24.46 -14.66
C LEU A 352 0.46 22.94 -14.53
N GLY A 353 1.42 22.53 -13.70
CA GLY A 353 1.78 21.13 -13.50
C GLY A 353 0.86 20.36 -12.56
N LEU A 354 -0.31 20.90 -12.18
CA LEU A 354 -1.26 20.19 -11.32
C LEU A 354 -2.03 19.14 -12.13
N GLY A 355 -2.21 17.95 -11.55
CA GLY A 355 -3.09 16.93 -12.10
C GLY A 355 -4.58 17.28 -11.96
N PRO A 356 -5.49 16.47 -12.54
CA PRO A 356 -6.92 16.73 -12.43
C PRO A 356 -7.43 16.64 -10.99
N GLY A 357 -8.16 17.67 -10.54
CA GLY A 357 -8.71 17.73 -9.18
C GLY A 357 -9.20 19.11 -8.76
N LEU A 358 -9.71 19.19 -7.54
CA LEU A 358 -10.11 20.45 -6.89
C LEU A 358 -8.96 20.96 -6.01
N TYR A 359 -8.65 22.24 -6.15
CA TYR A 359 -7.57 22.89 -5.41
C TYR A 359 -8.07 24.15 -4.70
N GLU A 360 -7.52 24.41 -3.52
CA GLU A 360 -7.69 25.64 -2.76
C GLU A 360 -6.44 26.50 -2.85
N VAL A 361 -6.63 27.81 -2.96
CA VAL A 361 -5.57 28.81 -2.95
C VAL A 361 -5.55 29.47 -1.58
N ASN A 362 -4.39 29.44 -0.93
CA ASN A 362 -4.13 30.22 0.28
C ASN A 362 -3.21 31.39 -0.07
N VAL A 363 -3.45 32.54 0.54
CA VAL A 363 -2.64 33.74 0.31
C VAL A 363 -2.30 34.42 1.62
N GLY A 364 -1.05 34.86 1.73
CA GLY A 364 -0.52 35.61 2.85
C GLY A 364 0.22 36.85 2.39
N ILE A 365 0.08 37.93 3.17
CA ILE A 365 0.96 39.09 3.11
C ILE A 365 1.62 39.22 4.48
N TRP A 366 2.95 39.26 4.51
CA TRP A 366 3.77 39.16 5.71
C TRP A 366 4.81 40.28 5.79
N ASP A 367 5.39 40.46 6.97
CA ASP A 367 6.61 41.25 7.17
C ASP A 367 7.81 40.72 6.36
N GLU A 368 8.89 41.50 6.31
CA GLU A 368 10.12 41.17 5.58
C GLU A 368 10.71 39.80 6.01
N THR A 369 10.44 39.38 7.26
CA THR A 369 10.94 38.16 7.89
C THR A 369 10.06 36.92 7.73
N LEU A 370 8.87 37.02 7.09
CA LEU A 370 7.83 35.97 7.08
C LEU A 370 7.40 35.51 8.49
N SER A 371 7.64 36.32 9.51
CA SER A 371 7.36 35.98 10.91
C SER A 371 5.98 36.45 11.38
N ALA A 372 5.52 37.60 10.88
CA ALA A 372 4.26 38.19 11.27
C ALA A 372 3.39 38.50 10.03
N PRO A 373 2.14 38.00 9.96
CA PRO A 373 1.25 38.29 8.85
C PRO A 373 0.61 39.67 9.03
N TYR A 374 0.58 40.47 7.96
CA TYR A 374 -0.29 41.63 7.83
C TYR A 374 -1.74 41.20 7.56
N ASP A 375 -1.94 40.22 6.67
CA ASP A 375 -3.20 39.50 6.47
C ASP A 375 -2.91 38.09 5.91
N TRP A 376 -3.74 37.11 6.26
CA TRP A 376 -3.59 35.73 5.81
C TRP A 376 -4.96 35.07 5.61
N ARG A 377 -5.16 34.43 4.46
CA ARG A 377 -6.46 33.90 4.03
C ARG A 377 -6.33 32.46 3.53
N TRP A 378 -7.00 31.54 4.25
CA TRP A 378 -7.09 30.13 3.87
C TRP A 378 -8.26 29.89 2.93
N GLY A 379 -8.02 29.15 1.84
CA GLY A 379 -9.02 28.75 0.87
C GLY A 379 -9.77 29.95 0.27
N ILE A 380 -9.10 31.10 0.13
CA ILE A 380 -9.71 32.34 -0.35
C ILE A 380 -10.28 32.18 -1.76
N ARG A 381 -9.69 31.27 -2.53
CA ARG A 381 -10.18 30.89 -3.84
C ARG A 381 -10.09 29.38 -4.02
N ARG A 382 -11.04 28.81 -4.74
CA ARG A 382 -11.02 27.41 -5.19
C ARG A 382 -11.05 27.36 -6.70
N PHE A 383 -10.36 26.38 -7.29
CA PHE A 383 -10.38 26.14 -8.72
C PHE A 383 -10.25 24.65 -9.03
N VAL A 384 -10.73 24.27 -10.21
CA VAL A 384 -10.66 22.92 -10.73
C VAL A 384 -9.57 22.84 -11.79
N VAL A 385 -8.71 21.85 -11.70
CA VAL A 385 -7.82 21.47 -12.78
C VAL A 385 -8.41 20.27 -13.49
N ASP A 386 -8.47 20.34 -14.81
CA ASP A 386 -8.94 19.29 -15.69
C ASP A 386 -7.83 18.86 -16.66
N SER A 387 -7.99 17.73 -17.33
CA SER A 387 -7.01 17.27 -18.33
C SER A 387 -7.66 16.64 -19.55
N ALA A 388 -7.25 17.12 -20.72
CA ALA A 388 -7.56 16.50 -22.01
C ALA A 388 -6.87 15.14 -22.25
N ARG A 389 -5.82 14.77 -21.48
CA ARG A 389 -5.11 13.49 -21.61
C ARG A 389 -5.63 12.45 -20.60
N PRO A 390 -5.86 11.18 -21.00
CA PRO A 390 -6.34 10.14 -20.09
C PRO A 390 -5.23 9.64 -19.15
N LEU A 391 -5.60 9.50 -17.87
CA LEU A 391 -4.94 8.73 -16.81
C LEU A 391 -3.48 9.10 -16.50
N PHE A 392 -3.29 9.97 -15.51
CA PHE A 392 -2.02 10.17 -14.81
C PHE A 392 -1.95 9.30 -13.56
N ALA A 393 -0.81 8.65 -13.32
CA ALA A 393 -0.52 7.92 -12.09
C ALA A 393 0.06 8.81 -10.97
N GLY A 394 -0.10 10.14 -11.05
CA GLY A 394 0.51 11.11 -10.14
C GLY A 394 -0.32 12.37 -9.94
N ARG A 395 -0.01 13.13 -8.86
CA ARG A 395 -0.69 14.40 -8.51
C ARG A 395 -0.09 15.64 -9.19
N PHE A 396 1.09 15.49 -9.78
CA PHE A 396 1.80 16.50 -10.57
C PHE A 396 2.19 15.97 -11.95
N VAL A 397 2.21 16.85 -12.95
CA VAL A 397 2.69 16.62 -14.31
C VAL A 397 3.95 17.43 -14.53
N LEU A 398 5.05 16.75 -14.81
CA LEU A 398 6.31 17.39 -15.16
C LEU A 398 6.35 17.62 -16.68
N PRO A 399 6.61 18.85 -17.15
CA PRO A 399 6.89 19.10 -18.56
C PRO A 399 8.08 18.24 -19.03
N HIS A 400 7.87 17.44 -20.06
CA HIS A 400 8.91 16.57 -20.62
C HIS A 400 8.74 16.46 -22.14
N ARG A 401 9.85 16.18 -22.83
CA ARG A 401 9.86 15.87 -24.27
C ARG A 401 10.61 14.58 -24.49
N TRP A 402 10.08 13.76 -25.39
CA TRP A 402 10.78 12.60 -25.92
C TRP A 402 11.37 13.00 -27.28
N SER A 403 12.67 12.81 -27.47
CA SER A 403 13.32 12.96 -28.77
C SER A 403 13.97 11.65 -29.17
N TRP A 404 13.93 11.35 -30.47
CA TRP A 404 14.52 10.16 -31.06
C TRP A 404 14.97 10.47 -32.50
N GLN A 405 16.07 9.87 -32.94
CA GLN A 405 16.58 9.92 -34.33
C GLN A 405 17.05 8.53 -34.75
N THR A 406 16.82 8.17 -36.02
CA THR A 406 17.29 6.91 -36.62
C THR A 406 18.09 7.15 -37.89
N THR A 407 19.15 6.36 -38.05
CA THR A 407 19.84 6.11 -39.31
C THR A 407 19.59 4.65 -39.72
N GLY A 408 18.79 4.43 -40.76
CA GLY A 408 18.61 3.13 -41.44
C GLY A 408 17.41 2.29 -41.00
N GLU A 409 16.67 1.79 -42.00
CA GLU A 409 15.45 0.96 -41.90
C GLU A 409 15.74 -0.44 -41.33
N THR A 410 15.10 -0.87 -40.24
CA THR A 410 14.16 -2.03 -40.17
C THR A 410 13.50 -2.18 -38.78
N GLU A 411 12.21 -2.55 -38.82
CA GLU A 411 11.31 -3.09 -37.76
C GLU A 411 10.95 -2.25 -36.52
N ALA A 412 9.64 -2.26 -36.20
CA ALA A 412 9.06 -1.62 -35.03
C ALA A 412 9.63 -2.21 -33.73
N PRO A 413 9.87 -1.39 -32.68
CA PRO A 413 10.70 -1.83 -31.57
C PRO A 413 9.94 -2.76 -30.63
N THR A 414 10.32 -4.04 -30.63
CA THR A 414 10.60 -4.66 -29.33
C THR A 414 11.79 -3.91 -28.76
N VAL A 415 11.70 -3.42 -27.52
CA VAL A 415 12.81 -2.69 -26.88
C VAL A 415 13.72 -3.71 -26.22
N PRO A 416 14.84 -4.13 -26.83
CA PRO A 416 15.94 -4.71 -26.06
C PRO A 416 16.51 -3.60 -25.15
N PRO A 417 16.97 -3.94 -23.93
CA PRO A 417 17.63 -2.98 -23.07
C PRO A 417 18.88 -2.43 -23.78
N GLY A 418 19.04 -1.11 -23.85
CA GLY A 418 20.26 -0.47 -24.33
C GLY A 418 21.49 -0.80 -23.46
N PRO A 419 22.72 -0.49 -23.92
CA PRO A 419 23.97 -0.86 -23.24
C PRO A 419 24.04 -0.38 -21.78
N GLU A 420 23.51 0.80 -21.45
CA GLU A 420 23.45 1.31 -20.07
C GLU A 420 22.54 0.47 -19.14
N ARG A 421 21.46 -0.13 -19.68
CA ARG A 421 20.59 -1.05 -18.91
C ARG A 421 21.22 -2.42 -18.74
N GLU A 422 22.06 -2.85 -19.67
CA GLU A 422 22.80 -4.11 -19.56
C GLU A 422 23.91 -4.02 -18.53
N GLU A 423 24.65 -2.91 -18.50
CA GLU A 423 25.65 -2.60 -17.47
C GLU A 423 25.01 -2.51 -16.08
N ALA A 424 23.92 -1.74 -15.93
CA ALA A 424 23.18 -1.67 -14.67
C ALA A 424 22.65 -3.06 -14.24
N ALA A 425 22.18 -3.89 -15.17
CA ALA A 425 21.76 -5.26 -14.86
C ALA A 425 22.94 -6.17 -14.47
N ALA A 426 24.12 -5.97 -15.04
CA ALA A 426 25.34 -6.70 -14.71
C ALA A 426 25.88 -6.31 -13.32
N VAL A 427 25.93 -5.01 -13.01
CA VAL A 427 26.26 -4.48 -11.66
C VAL A 427 25.32 -5.07 -10.62
N ASN A 428 24.01 -5.10 -10.90
CA ASN A 428 23.02 -5.70 -10.00
C ASN A 428 23.26 -7.20 -9.76
N ARG A 429 23.57 -7.98 -10.81
CA ARG A 429 23.90 -9.41 -10.66
C ARG A 429 25.16 -9.61 -9.82
N PHE A 430 26.14 -8.74 -9.99
CA PHE A 430 27.39 -8.78 -9.23
C PHE A 430 27.15 -8.45 -7.75
N GLN A 431 26.39 -7.39 -7.46
CA GLN A 431 25.98 -7.01 -6.10
C GLN A 431 25.23 -8.14 -5.39
N ASP A 432 24.19 -8.71 -6.01
CA ASP A 432 23.40 -9.79 -5.42
C ASP A 432 24.26 -11.03 -5.11
N ALA A 433 25.19 -11.38 -6.01
CA ALA A 433 26.10 -12.51 -5.82
C ALA A 433 27.14 -12.26 -4.72
N LEU A 434 27.68 -11.04 -4.65
CA LEU A 434 28.66 -10.65 -3.63
C LEU A 434 28.03 -10.63 -2.23
N LEU A 435 26.81 -10.10 -2.12
CA LEU A 435 26.07 -10.09 -0.85
C LEU A 435 25.79 -11.50 -0.35
N GLY A 436 25.48 -12.44 -1.26
CA GLY A 436 25.34 -13.85 -0.92
C GLY A 436 26.64 -14.44 -0.33
N ALA A 437 27.78 -14.17 -0.95
CA ALA A 437 29.07 -14.63 -0.46
C ALA A 437 29.43 -14.02 0.91
N LEU A 438 29.18 -12.72 1.09
CA LEU A 438 29.38 -12.00 2.35
C LEU A 438 28.49 -12.57 3.47
N HIS A 439 27.22 -12.85 3.16
CA HIS A 439 26.27 -13.43 4.10
C HIS A 439 26.75 -14.80 4.59
N THR A 440 27.19 -15.68 3.71
CA THR A 440 27.76 -17.00 4.07
C THR A 440 29.01 -16.83 4.95
N PHE A 441 29.87 -15.86 4.64
CA PHE A 441 31.08 -15.60 5.41
C PHE A 441 30.80 -15.10 6.83
N LEU A 442 29.94 -14.08 6.98
CA LEU A 442 29.63 -13.49 8.30
C LEU A 442 28.76 -14.39 9.17
N ASN A 443 28.00 -15.32 8.57
CA ASN A 443 27.21 -16.31 9.30
C ASN A 443 28.00 -17.55 9.74
N GLY A 444 29.29 -17.60 9.42
CA GLY A 444 30.16 -18.68 9.84
C GLY A 444 29.90 -20.01 9.14
N GLU A 445 29.41 -20.01 7.91
CA GLU A 445 29.13 -21.23 7.15
C GLU A 445 30.43 -21.83 6.58
N PHE A 446 31.28 -22.33 7.48
CA PHE A 446 32.62 -22.83 7.19
C PHE A 446 32.72 -24.34 7.27
N VAL A 447 33.74 -24.90 6.61
CA VAL A 447 34.12 -26.30 6.74
C VAL A 447 35.41 -26.41 7.55
N VAL A 448 35.33 -27.14 8.66
CA VAL A 448 36.50 -27.49 9.47
C VAL A 448 37.11 -28.80 8.94
N PRO A 449 38.40 -28.82 8.54
CA PRO A 449 39.07 -30.02 8.04
C PRO A 449 39.02 -31.18 9.05
N ALA A 450 38.92 -32.42 8.55
CA ALA A 450 38.81 -33.62 9.40
C ALA A 450 39.99 -33.79 10.39
N SER A 451 41.18 -33.29 10.05
CA SER A 451 42.37 -33.30 10.90
C SER A 451 42.25 -32.43 12.17
N HIS A 452 41.35 -31.45 12.18
CA HIS A 452 41.14 -30.52 13.29
C HIS A 452 39.85 -30.84 14.08
N ARG A 453 39.27 -32.05 13.90
CA ARG A 453 38.07 -32.49 14.65
C ARG A 453 38.26 -32.48 16.18
N ARG A 454 39.49 -32.61 16.67
CA ARG A 454 39.82 -32.52 18.11
C ARG A 454 39.78 -31.07 18.65
N GLU A 455 39.85 -30.07 17.77
CA GLU A 455 39.78 -28.63 18.10
C GLU A 455 38.34 -28.08 18.12
N LEU A 456 37.35 -28.86 17.67
CA LEU A 456 35.92 -28.49 17.72
C LEU A 456 35.39 -28.23 19.14
N LEU A 457 36.18 -28.57 20.17
CA LEU A 457 35.88 -28.41 21.59
C LEU A 457 36.65 -27.24 22.24
N ARG A 458 37.49 -26.52 21.49
CA ARG A 458 38.23 -25.31 21.92
C ARG A 458 37.46 -24.02 21.50
N PRO A 459 37.76 -22.84 22.10
CA PRO A 459 37.28 -21.56 21.55
C PRO A 459 37.61 -21.45 20.05
N LEU A 460 36.66 -20.90 19.29
CA LEU A 460 36.69 -20.80 17.84
C LEU A 460 37.95 -20.09 17.33
N ASP A 461 38.81 -20.80 16.59
CA ASP A 461 39.85 -20.19 15.77
C ASP A 461 39.38 -20.20 14.30
N LEU A 462 38.80 -19.09 13.86
CA LEU A 462 38.33 -18.96 12.47
C LEU A 462 39.49 -18.97 11.47
N ARG A 463 40.72 -18.66 11.88
CA ARG A 463 41.87 -18.63 10.98
C ARG A 463 42.26 -20.02 10.50
N ALA A 464 41.91 -21.06 11.25
CA ALA A 464 42.04 -22.47 10.84
C ALA A 464 40.88 -22.95 9.93
N SER A 465 39.82 -22.15 9.76
CA SER A 465 38.62 -22.50 9.00
C SER A 465 38.79 -22.26 7.50
N ARG A 466 37.94 -22.92 6.70
CA ARG A 466 37.92 -22.76 5.25
C ARG A 466 36.51 -22.53 4.73
N VAL A 467 36.40 -21.70 3.70
CA VAL A 467 35.15 -21.36 3.02
C VAL A 467 35.07 -22.13 1.70
N PRO A 468 33.96 -22.79 1.38
CA PRO A 468 33.79 -23.47 0.09
C PRO A 468 33.96 -22.50 -1.11
N TRP A 469 34.64 -22.92 -2.18
CA TRP A 469 34.94 -22.04 -3.33
C TRP A 469 33.68 -21.64 -4.12
N ASP A 470 32.69 -22.52 -4.16
CA ASP A 470 31.37 -22.32 -4.76
C ASP A 470 30.61 -21.11 -4.18
N VAL A 471 30.98 -20.67 -2.97
CA VAL A 471 30.44 -19.43 -2.36
C VAL A 471 30.86 -18.19 -3.17
N PHE A 472 32.10 -18.15 -3.69
CA PHE A 472 32.64 -16.99 -4.39
C PHE A 472 32.43 -17.05 -5.91
N GLN A 473 32.25 -18.25 -6.47
CA GLN A 473 32.11 -18.46 -7.92
C GLN A 473 31.06 -17.56 -8.59
N PRO A 474 29.84 -17.36 -8.04
CA PRO A 474 28.85 -16.50 -8.66
C PRO A 474 29.30 -15.04 -8.76
N ALA A 475 29.95 -14.52 -7.71
CA ALA A 475 30.43 -13.14 -7.67
C ALA A 475 31.60 -12.93 -8.63
N VAL A 476 32.57 -13.86 -8.66
CA VAL A 476 33.70 -13.83 -9.60
C VAL A 476 33.21 -13.93 -11.06
N ALA A 477 32.24 -14.80 -11.34
CA ALA A 477 31.67 -14.94 -12.67
C ALA A 477 30.91 -13.67 -13.11
N ALA A 478 30.12 -13.09 -12.21
CA ALA A 478 29.39 -11.85 -12.49
C ALA A 478 30.34 -10.66 -12.74
N LEU A 479 31.42 -10.54 -11.96
CA LEU A 479 32.45 -9.51 -12.19
C LEU A 479 33.17 -9.70 -13.53
N ARG A 480 33.51 -10.95 -13.89
CA ARG A 480 34.14 -11.24 -15.19
C ARG A 480 33.20 -10.88 -16.34
N GLN A 481 31.90 -11.12 -16.20
CA GLN A 481 30.90 -10.66 -17.19
C GLN A 481 30.80 -9.13 -17.27
N LEU A 482 30.93 -8.44 -16.14
CA LEU A 482 30.86 -6.97 -16.07
C LEU A 482 32.10 -6.29 -16.68
N ARG A 483 33.31 -6.81 -16.43
CA ARG A 483 34.60 -6.19 -16.81
C ARG A 483 35.29 -6.84 -18.01
N GLY A 484 34.77 -7.96 -18.52
CA GLY A 484 35.40 -8.80 -19.56
C GLY A 484 36.56 -9.66 -19.02
N ALA A 485 37.47 -9.06 -18.26
CA ALA A 485 38.57 -9.74 -17.56
C ALA A 485 38.56 -9.44 -16.06
N LEU A 486 39.11 -10.34 -15.25
CA LEU A 486 39.24 -10.10 -13.81
C LEU A 486 40.41 -9.13 -13.53
N PRO A 487 40.20 -8.11 -12.68
CA PRO A 487 41.28 -7.26 -12.17
C PRO A 487 42.37 -8.07 -11.50
N ASP A 488 43.63 -7.63 -11.58
CA ASP A 488 44.80 -8.36 -11.08
C ASP A 488 44.67 -8.84 -9.62
N PRO A 489 44.18 -8.03 -8.65
CA PRO A 489 44.02 -8.49 -7.26
C PRO A 489 43.01 -9.62 -7.13
N VAL A 490 41.87 -9.52 -7.83
CA VAL A 490 40.84 -10.57 -7.83
C VAL A 490 41.34 -11.81 -8.56
N ARG A 491 42.02 -11.63 -9.70
CA ARG A 491 42.59 -12.70 -10.51
C ARG A 491 43.64 -13.49 -9.73
N ALA A 492 44.60 -12.83 -9.08
CA ALA A 492 45.61 -13.50 -8.25
C ALA A 492 44.96 -14.29 -7.10
N LEU A 493 43.96 -13.71 -6.45
CA LEU A 493 43.24 -14.38 -5.36
C LEU A 493 42.38 -15.56 -5.84
N ALA A 494 41.77 -15.46 -7.03
CA ALA A 494 40.86 -16.46 -7.60
C ALA A 494 41.56 -17.58 -8.41
N GLU A 495 42.62 -17.25 -9.16
CA GLU A 495 43.23 -18.12 -10.18
C GLU A 495 44.59 -18.69 -9.76
N GLU A 496 45.39 -17.99 -8.93
CA GLU A 496 46.71 -18.48 -8.46
C GLU A 496 46.61 -19.35 -7.19
N GLY A 497 45.40 -19.63 -6.71
CA GLY A 497 45.15 -20.57 -5.62
C GLY A 497 45.09 -22.02 -6.13
N PRO A 498 45.51 -23.05 -5.36
CA PRO A 498 45.39 -24.42 -5.83
C PRO A 498 43.92 -24.74 -6.15
N PRO A 499 43.62 -25.57 -7.18
CA PRO A 499 42.26 -25.87 -7.61
C PRO A 499 41.60 -26.72 -6.53
N ARG A 500 41.05 -26.10 -5.49
CA ARG A 500 40.53 -26.80 -4.32
C ARG A 500 39.16 -26.27 -3.97
N ARG A 501 38.29 -27.21 -3.60
CA ARG A 501 36.93 -27.01 -3.07
C ARG A 501 36.82 -25.95 -1.96
N PHE A 502 37.91 -25.46 -1.38
CA PHE A 502 37.91 -24.61 -0.18
C PHE A 502 39.03 -23.53 -0.20
N VAL A 503 38.69 -22.32 0.26
CA VAL A 503 39.53 -21.13 0.44
C VAL A 503 39.84 -20.92 1.93
N PRO A 504 41.10 -20.64 2.33
CA PRO A 504 41.41 -20.26 3.72
C PRO A 504 40.67 -19.00 4.17
N PHE A 505 40.30 -18.91 5.45
CA PHE A 505 39.51 -17.79 6.00
C PHE A 505 40.10 -16.39 5.70
N GLU A 506 41.40 -16.18 5.95
CA GLU A 506 42.06 -14.89 5.67
C GLU A 506 42.03 -14.53 4.18
N ARG A 507 42.25 -15.53 3.30
CA ARG A 507 42.19 -15.34 1.86
C ARG A 507 40.77 -15.08 1.36
N ALA A 508 39.76 -15.66 2.03
CA ALA A 508 38.36 -15.36 1.76
C ALA A 508 38.01 -13.91 2.10
N ALA A 509 38.48 -13.39 3.24
CA ALA A 509 38.30 -11.98 3.59
C ALA A 509 39.00 -11.05 2.58
N GLN A 510 40.22 -11.38 2.14
CA GLN A 510 40.93 -10.65 1.09
C GLN A 510 40.15 -10.65 -0.24
N LEU A 511 39.64 -11.81 -0.65
CA LEU A 511 38.87 -11.93 -1.89
C LEU A 511 37.55 -11.16 -1.82
N LEU A 512 36.80 -11.24 -0.72
CA LEU A 512 35.57 -10.47 -0.53
C LEU A 512 35.83 -8.97 -0.57
N SER A 513 36.90 -8.50 0.09
CA SER A 513 37.27 -7.08 0.09
C SER A 513 37.67 -6.61 -1.31
N ALA A 514 38.44 -7.42 -2.05
CA ALA A 514 38.82 -7.11 -3.43
C ALA A 514 37.61 -7.10 -4.38
N LEU A 515 36.67 -8.03 -4.24
CA LEU A 515 35.42 -8.00 -5.00
C LEU A 515 34.56 -6.79 -4.64
N TYR A 516 34.51 -6.42 -3.37
CA TYR A 516 33.72 -5.26 -2.92
C TYR A 516 34.27 -3.94 -3.44
N ALA A 517 35.60 -3.78 -3.45
CA ALA A 517 36.27 -2.61 -4.02
C ALA A 517 35.93 -2.40 -5.52
N GLU A 518 35.62 -3.48 -6.25
CA GLU A 518 35.17 -3.40 -7.65
C GLU A 518 33.69 -3.04 -7.80
N LEU A 519 32.86 -3.30 -6.79
CA LEU A 519 31.44 -2.95 -6.81
C LEU A 519 31.23 -1.48 -6.47
N ASP A 520 31.96 -0.97 -5.49
CA ASP A 520 31.74 0.35 -4.87
C ASP A 520 31.63 1.53 -5.86
N PRO A 521 32.51 1.66 -6.88
CA PRO A 521 32.43 2.78 -7.83
C PRO A 521 31.13 2.83 -8.65
N HIS A 522 30.39 1.71 -8.73
CA HIS A 522 29.14 1.59 -9.49
C HIS A 522 27.89 1.89 -8.65
N LEU A 523 28.06 2.19 -7.36
CA LEU A 523 26.96 2.49 -6.44
C LEU A 523 26.66 4.00 -6.43
N GLU A 524 25.70 4.42 -7.26
CA GLU A 524 25.23 5.81 -7.32
C GLU A 524 24.67 6.34 -5.99
N ASP A 525 24.94 7.61 -5.69
CA ASP A 525 24.26 8.37 -4.65
C ASP A 525 22.87 8.84 -5.14
N ALA A 526 21.82 8.51 -4.38
CA ALA A 526 20.44 8.81 -4.76
C ALA A 526 19.79 9.91 -3.89
N THR A 527 18.98 10.74 -4.56
CA THR A 527 18.26 11.93 -4.06
C THR A 527 16.91 11.66 -3.39
N GLU A 528 16.27 10.51 -3.64
CA GLU A 528 14.93 10.20 -3.12
C GLU A 528 14.98 9.05 -2.10
N ARG A 529 14.65 9.34 -0.83
CA ARG A 529 14.89 8.45 0.31
C ARG A 529 13.60 8.21 1.08
N GLN A 530 13.24 6.94 1.26
CA GLN A 530 12.22 6.59 2.27
C GLN A 530 12.89 6.64 3.64
N VAL A 531 12.40 7.54 4.49
CA VAL A 531 12.84 7.66 5.89
C VAL A 531 12.02 6.68 6.73
N ARG A 532 12.70 5.92 7.59
CA ARG A 532 12.09 5.00 8.54
C ARG A 532 12.55 5.35 9.94
N VAL A 533 11.60 5.64 10.82
CA VAL A 533 11.84 5.84 12.25
C VAL A 533 11.71 4.50 12.95
N LEU A 534 12.75 4.12 13.68
CA LEU A 534 12.91 2.86 14.37
C LEU A 534 12.81 3.08 15.88
N ARG A 535 12.49 2.00 16.61
CA ARG A 535 12.56 2.01 18.08
C ARG A 535 14.01 1.91 18.52
N GLU A 536 14.32 2.44 19.70
CA GLU A 536 15.64 2.28 20.30
C GLU A 536 15.66 1.05 21.21
N PHE A 537 16.80 0.36 21.23
CA PHE A 537 16.99 -0.81 22.08
C PHE A 537 17.11 -0.43 23.55
N ASP A 538 16.12 -0.84 24.33
CA ASP A 538 16.10 -0.72 25.79
C ASP A 538 16.28 -2.11 26.45
N PRO A 539 17.45 -2.40 27.05
CA PRO A 539 17.71 -3.65 27.78
C PRO A 539 16.68 -3.96 28.87
N GLY A 540 16.10 -2.94 29.51
CA GLY A 540 15.12 -3.11 30.59
C GLY A 540 13.88 -3.86 30.14
N VAL A 541 13.32 -3.45 29.00
CA VAL A 541 12.11 -4.06 28.41
C VAL A 541 12.31 -5.54 28.07
N TYR A 542 13.48 -5.90 27.55
CA TYR A 542 13.81 -7.31 27.23
C TYR A 542 14.05 -8.14 28.50
N ARG A 543 14.63 -7.54 29.54
CA ARG A 543 14.87 -8.20 30.83
C ARG A 543 13.57 -8.52 31.55
N GLU A 544 12.61 -7.58 31.55
CA GLU A 544 11.26 -7.80 32.09
C GLU A 544 10.50 -8.95 31.41
N ARG A 545 10.80 -9.20 30.12
CA ARG A 545 10.25 -10.32 29.34
C ARG A 545 11.05 -11.62 29.49
N GLY A 546 12.08 -11.66 30.34
CA GLY A 546 12.92 -12.83 30.55
C GLY A 546 13.85 -13.17 29.38
N MET A 547 14.15 -12.21 28.50
CA MET A 547 14.94 -12.40 27.29
C MET A 547 16.44 -12.08 27.50
N GLU A 548 17.05 -12.63 28.55
CA GLU A 548 18.42 -12.28 28.99
C GLU A 548 19.51 -12.52 27.92
N ALA A 549 19.32 -13.50 27.03
CA ALA A 549 20.23 -13.73 25.91
C ALA A 549 20.17 -12.60 24.86
N VAL A 550 18.99 -11.99 24.64
CA VAL A 550 18.83 -10.84 23.73
C VAL A 550 19.46 -9.58 24.34
N VAL A 551 19.35 -9.42 25.66
CA VAL A 551 20.04 -8.35 26.40
C VAL A 551 21.54 -8.43 26.20
N ARG A 552 22.14 -9.60 26.45
CA ARG A 552 23.59 -9.83 26.26
C ARG A 552 24.02 -9.71 24.81
N LEU A 553 23.18 -10.11 23.84
CA LEU A 553 23.44 -9.85 22.43
C LEU A 553 23.56 -8.34 22.17
N GLY A 554 22.60 -7.55 22.66
CA GLY A 554 22.62 -6.09 22.49
C GLY A 554 23.84 -5.42 23.12
N GLU A 555 24.22 -5.84 24.32
CA GLU A 555 25.44 -5.37 25.01
C GLU A 555 26.70 -5.76 24.22
N TYR A 556 26.84 -7.03 23.84
CA TYR A 556 27.97 -7.51 23.04
C TYR A 556 28.08 -6.77 21.70
N VAL A 557 26.96 -6.51 21.04
CA VAL A 557 26.94 -5.77 19.77
C VAL A 557 27.46 -4.35 19.97
N ARG A 558 27.02 -3.66 21.03
CA ARG A 558 27.47 -2.28 21.34
C ARG A 558 28.96 -2.22 21.68
N GLU A 559 29.48 -3.22 22.39
CA GLU A 559 30.87 -3.22 22.85
C GLU A 559 31.85 -3.75 21.81
N ALA A 560 31.51 -4.83 21.12
CA ALA A 560 32.45 -5.57 20.29
C ALA A 560 32.22 -5.36 18.77
N LEU A 561 30.96 -5.25 18.32
CA LEU A 561 30.62 -5.16 16.90
C LEU A 561 30.43 -3.73 16.39
N ALA A 562 30.08 -2.77 17.26
CA ALA A 562 29.83 -1.39 16.87
C ALA A 562 30.92 -0.75 16.00
N PRO A 563 32.23 -1.02 16.18
CA PRO A 563 33.28 -0.47 15.32
C PRO A 563 33.27 -0.98 13.87
N TYR A 564 32.46 -1.98 13.54
CA TYR A 564 32.42 -2.62 12.23
C TYR A 564 31.09 -2.39 11.49
N LEU A 565 30.09 -1.84 12.19
CA LEU A 565 28.70 -1.80 11.73
C LEU A 565 28.18 -0.37 11.63
N ALA A 566 27.52 -0.06 10.51
CA ALA A 566 26.76 1.16 10.33
C ALA A 566 25.41 1.08 11.06
N GLY A 567 24.94 -0.15 11.29
CA GLY A 567 23.83 -0.39 12.20
C GLY A 567 23.60 -1.87 12.49
N PHE A 568 22.92 -2.13 13.60
CA PHE A 568 22.45 -3.44 14.01
C PHE A 568 21.02 -3.29 14.51
N TYR A 569 20.09 -4.06 13.95
CA TYR A 569 18.67 -3.93 14.22
C TYR A 569 18.06 -5.28 14.55
N LEU A 570 17.38 -5.38 15.69
CA LEU A 570 16.48 -6.49 15.96
C LEU A 570 15.21 -6.31 15.12
N HIS A 571 14.68 -7.38 14.54
CA HIS A 571 13.44 -7.30 13.78
C HIS A 571 12.47 -8.45 14.07
N GLY A 572 11.33 -8.44 13.38
CA GLY A 572 10.31 -9.46 13.57
C GLY A 572 9.74 -9.46 14.99
N SER A 573 9.55 -10.66 15.54
CA SER A 573 8.92 -10.85 16.86
C SER A 573 9.76 -10.32 18.01
N LEU A 574 11.10 -10.33 17.89
CA LEU A 574 12.02 -9.75 18.87
C LEU A 574 11.82 -8.25 19.03
N SER A 575 11.56 -7.55 17.95
CA SER A 575 11.38 -6.10 18.00
C SER A 575 9.96 -5.69 18.42
N THR A 576 8.95 -6.48 18.05
CA THR A 576 7.57 -6.23 18.49
C THR A 576 7.29 -6.70 19.92
N LEU A 577 8.21 -7.47 20.53
CA LEU A 577 8.04 -8.13 21.85
C LEU A 577 6.89 -9.16 21.90
N ASP A 578 6.29 -9.47 20.74
CA ASP A 578 5.32 -10.54 20.52
C ASP A 578 6.02 -11.89 20.29
N TYR A 579 7.16 -12.12 20.93
CA TYR A 579 7.92 -13.36 20.75
C TYR A 579 7.12 -14.55 21.29
N THR A 580 6.77 -15.45 20.39
CA THR A 580 6.37 -16.81 20.75
C THR A 580 7.62 -17.68 20.79
N PRO A 581 7.70 -18.67 21.71
CA PRO A 581 8.62 -19.79 21.50
C PRO A 581 8.43 -20.26 20.05
N TYR A 582 9.48 -20.61 19.30
CA TYR A 582 9.42 -20.97 17.86
C TYR A 582 9.28 -19.85 16.83
N SER A 583 9.28 -18.58 17.23
CA SER A 583 9.61 -17.54 16.25
C SER A 583 11.10 -17.61 15.95
N ASP A 584 11.47 -17.48 14.69
CA ASP A 584 12.87 -17.25 14.34
C ASP A 584 13.31 -15.91 14.94
N LEU A 585 14.53 -15.91 15.47
CA LEU A 585 15.21 -14.71 15.90
C LEU A 585 15.85 -14.12 14.65
N ASP A 586 15.43 -12.92 14.32
CA ASP A 586 15.93 -12.28 13.12
C ASP A 586 16.55 -10.91 13.48
N ASP A 587 17.80 -10.74 13.08
CA ASP A 587 18.56 -9.51 13.24
C ASP A 587 19.19 -9.08 11.91
N LEU A 588 19.29 -7.77 11.72
CA LEU A 588 19.85 -7.14 10.53
C LEU A 588 21.15 -6.42 10.90
N LEU A 589 22.26 -6.87 10.35
CA LEU A 589 23.53 -6.16 10.35
C LEU A 589 23.68 -5.33 9.08
N ILE A 590 24.12 -4.09 9.24
CA ILE A 590 24.60 -3.24 8.17
C ILE A 590 26.10 -3.04 8.38
N VAL A 591 26.92 -3.67 7.56
CA VAL A 591 28.39 -3.59 7.65
C VAL A 591 28.85 -2.24 7.11
N GLN A 592 29.73 -1.54 7.85
CA GLN A 592 30.31 -0.27 7.42
C GLN A 592 31.14 -0.43 6.14
N HIS A 593 31.10 0.59 5.30
CA HIS A 593 31.86 0.64 4.06
C HIS A 593 33.37 0.39 4.30
N GLU A 594 33.96 1.04 5.31
CA GLU A 594 35.38 0.90 5.68
C GLU A 594 35.75 -0.53 6.09
N THR A 595 34.83 -1.25 6.74
CA THR A 595 35.08 -2.64 7.15
C THR A 595 35.12 -3.58 5.95
N LEU A 596 34.41 -3.26 4.86
CA LEU A 596 34.35 -4.09 3.66
C LEU A 596 35.59 -3.93 2.77
N LEU A 597 36.28 -2.80 2.87
CA LEU A 597 37.49 -2.51 2.10
C LEU A 597 38.78 -2.99 2.77
N ASP A 598 38.75 -3.26 4.08
CA ASP A 598 39.90 -3.76 4.84
C ASP A 598 39.73 -5.25 5.19
N PRO A 599 40.53 -6.15 4.58
CA PRO A 599 40.44 -7.60 4.83
C PRO A 599 40.61 -7.99 6.30
N ALA A 600 41.48 -7.30 7.05
CA ALA A 600 41.73 -7.62 8.46
C ALA A 600 40.54 -7.19 9.31
N ARG A 601 39.94 -6.03 9.01
CA ARG A 601 38.68 -5.61 9.67
C ARG A 601 37.53 -6.53 9.32
N LEU A 602 37.40 -6.93 8.05
CA LEU A 602 36.33 -7.85 7.61
C LEU A 602 36.44 -9.22 8.31
N ALA A 603 37.66 -9.77 8.42
CA ALA A 603 37.92 -10.99 9.17
C ALA A 603 37.57 -10.84 10.66
N ALA A 604 38.00 -9.74 11.29
CA ALA A 604 37.70 -9.43 12.68
C ALA A 604 36.19 -9.21 12.94
N CYS A 605 35.48 -8.62 11.98
CA CYS A 605 34.03 -8.48 12.00
C CYS A 605 33.35 -9.87 11.95
N ALA A 606 33.77 -10.74 11.02
CA ALA A 606 33.25 -12.09 10.89
C ALA A 606 33.42 -12.93 12.17
N GLU A 607 34.60 -12.85 12.81
CA GLU A 607 34.85 -13.50 14.11
C GLU A 607 33.82 -13.09 15.17
N ARG A 608 33.52 -11.79 15.25
CA ARG A 608 32.57 -11.23 16.23
C ARG A 608 31.11 -11.52 15.87
N CYS A 609 30.75 -11.51 14.58
CA CYS A 609 29.43 -11.92 14.12
C CYS A 609 29.16 -13.37 14.52
N VAL A 610 30.13 -14.26 14.28
CA VAL A 610 29.98 -15.66 14.68
C VAL A 610 29.79 -15.79 16.19
N GLU A 611 30.57 -15.06 17.00
CA GLU A 611 30.38 -15.03 18.46
C GLU A 611 29.02 -14.46 18.88
N ALA A 612 28.52 -13.42 18.21
CA ALA A 612 27.20 -12.83 18.45
C ALA A 612 26.07 -13.85 18.21
N ALA A 613 26.19 -14.69 17.18
CA ALA A 613 25.22 -15.75 16.91
C ALA A 613 25.06 -16.74 18.09
N ARG A 614 26.06 -16.87 18.99
CA ARG A 614 25.94 -17.70 20.20
C ARG A 614 24.79 -17.25 21.09
N PHE A 615 24.56 -15.95 21.23
CA PHE A 615 23.47 -15.43 22.06
C PHE A 615 22.10 -15.76 21.46
N LEU A 616 21.99 -15.77 20.12
CA LEU A 616 20.79 -16.25 19.43
C LEU A 616 20.54 -17.73 19.71
N TYR A 617 21.58 -18.57 19.67
CA TYR A 617 21.47 -20.00 19.99
C TYR A 617 21.15 -20.28 21.45
N GLU A 618 21.63 -19.45 22.37
CA GLU A 618 21.30 -19.56 23.78
C GLU A 618 19.82 -19.24 24.04
N HIS A 619 19.28 -18.26 23.31
CA HIS A 619 17.86 -17.93 23.38
C HIS A 619 16.99 -19.02 22.73
N ASP A 620 17.30 -19.40 21.48
CA ASP A 620 16.63 -20.45 20.73
C ASP A 620 17.62 -21.51 20.22
N PRO A 621 17.67 -22.69 20.87
CA PRO A 621 18.59 -23.75 20.47
C PRO A 621 18.33 -24.38 19.09
N LEU A 622 17.19 -24.10 18.48
CA LEU A 622 16.84 -24.56 17.12
C LEU A 622 16.92 -23.40 16.12
N GLN A 623 17.55 -22.28 16.48
CA GLN A 623 17.80 -21.20 15.55
C GLN A 623 18.60 -21.71 14.35
N HIS A 624 18.07 -21.51 13.15
CA HIS A 624 18.64 -22.01 11.90
C HIS A 624 18.96 -20.87 10.92
N HIS A 625 18.40 -19.69 11.14
CA HIS A 625 18.82 -18.45 10.49
C HIS A 625 19.95 -17.80 11.29
N GLY A 626 20.77 -17.02 10.61
CA GLY A 626 21.80 -16.23 11.26
C GLY A 626 21.52 -14.77 11.01
N HIS A 627 22.55 -13.95 11.04
CA HIS A 627 22.48 -12.53 10.74
C HIS A 627 22.01 -12.30 9.31
N PHE A 628 20.95 -11.51 9.14
CA PHE A 628 20.70 -10.87 7.86
C PHE A 628 21.77 -9.80 7.66
N VAL A 629 22.43 -9.83 6.51
CA VAL A 629 23.56 -8.96 6.20
C VAL A 629 23.16 -8.02 5.08
N LEU A 630 23.40 -6.73 5.30
CA LEU A 630 23.48 -5.69 4.30
C LEU A 630 24.79 -4.93 4.47
N THR A 631 25.17 -4.19 3.45
CA THR A 631 26.28 -3.24 3.52
C THR A 631 25.75 -1.81 3.58
N GLU A 632 26.50 -0.90 4.16
CA GLU A 632 26.12 0.52 4.21
C GLU A 632 25.88 1.10 2.79
N PRO A 633 26.70 0.79 1.78
CA PRO A 633 26.41 1.16 0.41
C PRO A 633 25.15 0.49 -0.18
N ASP A 634 24.73 -0.70 0.27
CA ASP A 634 23.45 -1.30 -0.14
C ASP A 634 22.25 -0.43 0.29
N LEU A 635 22.39 0.47 1.26
CA LEU A 635 21.32 1.42 1.60
C LEU A 635 21.04 2.42 0.46
N ARG A 636 22.01 2.64 -0.42
CA ARG A 636 21.84 3.45 -1.65
C ARG A 636 20.96 2.73 -2.67
N ARG A 637 20.98 1.39 -2.70
CA ARG A 637 20.23 0.51 -3.63
C ARG A 637 19.82 -0.80 -2.93
N TYR A 638 18.73 -0.77 -2.17
CA TYR A 638 18.34 -1.90 -1.31
C TYR A 638 18.06 -3.17 -2.13
N PRO A 639 18.75 -4.29 -1.84
CA PRO A 639 18.57 -5.53 -2.58
C PRO A 639 17.23 -6.17 -2.21
N PRO A 640 16.38 -6.49 -3.19
CA PRO A 640 15.09 -7.11 -2.90
C PRO A 640 15.21 -8.58 -2.49
N ALA A 641 16.34 -9.23 -2.78
CA ALA A 641 16.50 -10.68 -2.62
C ALA A 641 16.51 -11.17 -1.16
N HIS A 642 16.70 -10.27 -0.19
CA HIS A 642 17.00 -10.67 1.20
C HIS A 642 15.96 -10.21 2.22
N LEU A 643 15.19 -9.14 1.97
CA LEU A 643 14.18 -8.68 2.94
C LEU A 643 13.06 -7.85 2.28
N PRO A 644 11.79 -8.00 2.71
CA PRO A 644 10.77 -7.00 2.44
C PRO A 644 11.12 -5.72 3.20
N HIS A 645 11.31 -4.59 2.50
CA HIS A 645 11.53 -3.26 3.10
C HIS A 645 10.47 -2.86 4.16
N GLN A 646 9.31 -3.50 4.14
CA GLN A 646 8.21 -3.30 5.08
C GLN A 646 8.43 -3.91 6.46
N VAL A 647 9.54 -4.63 6.67
CA VAL A 647 9.95 -5.16 7.97
C VAL A 647 10.61 -4.08 8.84
N LEU A 648 11.27 -3.13 8.21
CA LEU A 648 12.06 -2.09 8.89
C LEU A 648 11.25 -1.13 9.77
N PRO A 649 9.99 -0.73 9.47
CA PRO A 649 9.19 0.10 10.37
C PRO A 649 9.00 -0.49 11.78
N TYR A 650 9.19 -1.80 11.92
CA TYR A 650 9.04 -2.50 13.19
C TYR A 650 10.37 -2.93 13.78
N ALA A 651 11.51 -2.48 13.27
CA ALA A 651 12.82 -2.85 13.78
C ALA A 651 13.23 -1.98 15.00
N THR A 652 14.07 -2.55 15.86
CA THR A 652 14.62 -1.92 17.06
C THR A 652 16.12 -1.76 16.86
N ALA A 653 16.61 -0.53 16.86
CA ALA A 653 18.01 -0.17 16.66
C ALA A 653 18.83 -0.41 17.93
N VAL A 654 19.84 -1.28 17.84
CA VAL A 654 20.81 -1.58 18.90
C VAL A 654 22.04 -0.68 18.78
N VAL A 655 22.56 -0.56 17.55
CA VAL A 655 23.67 0.30 17.11
C VAL A 655 23.26 0.97 15.80
N GLY A 656 23.72 2.19 15.56
CA GLY A 656 23.40 2.97 14.37
C GLY A 656 22.18 3.89 14.57
N PRO A 657 21.80 4.66 13.55
CA PRO A 657 20.75 5.66 13.67
C PRO A 657 19.38 4.99 13.84
N SER A 658 18.54 5.54 14.72
CA SER A 658 17.11 5.22 14.81
C SER A 658 16.32 5.70 13.58
N THR A 659 16.99 6.36 12.63
CA THR A 659 16.42 6.78 11.35
C THR A 659 17.19 6.17 10.19
N LEU A 660 16.59 5.19 9.50
CA LEU A 660 17.16 4.59 8.29
C LEU A 660 16.63 5.28 7.04
N ARG A 661 17.53 5.56 6.10
CA ARG A 661 17.20 6.11 4.77
C ARG A 661 17.53 5.08 3.71
N ILE A 662 16.51 4.58 3.02
CA ILE A 662 16.67 3.45 2.10
C ILE A 662 15.93 3.72 0.80
N ARG A 663 16.54 3.33 -0.34
CA ARG A 663 15.89 3.30 -1.65
C ARG A 663 15.49 1.87 -2.02
N VAL A 664 14.20 1.65 -2.24
CA VAL A 664 13.65 0.32 -2.56
C VAL A 664 13.76 0.07 -4.06
N ARG A 665 14.38 -1.05 -4.45
CA ARG A 665 14.38 -1.54 -5.84
C ARG A 665 13.10 -2.35 -6.12
N ASP A 666 12.57 -2.26 -7.34
CA ASP A 666 11.55 -3.21 -7.80
C ASP A 666 12.21 -4.59 -7.93
N GLY A 667 11.83 -5.47 -7.00
CA GLY A 667 12.36 -6.80 -6.85
C GLY A 667 11.41 -7.90 -7.24
N SER A 668 10.26 -7.59 -7.84
CA SER A 668 9.19 -8.55 -8.15
C SER A 668 9.75 -9.84 -8.80
N ARG A 669 10.67 -9.71 -9.77
CA ARG A 669 11.35 -10.85 -10.42
C ARG A 669 12.24 -11.69 -9.48
N ALA A 670 12.96 -11.05 -8.56
CA ALA A 670 13.83 -11.75 -7.60
C ALA A 670 13.00 -12.50 -6.55
N HIS A 671 11.99 -11.83 -5.98
CA HIS A 671 11.03 -12.45 -5.06
C HIS A 671 10.28 -13.60 -5.73
N ARG A 672 9.90 -13.46 -7.01
CA ARG A 672 9.31 -14.53 -7.80
C ARG A 672 10.22 -15.74 -7.90
N ARG A 673 11.48 -15.58 -8.31
CA ARG A 673 12.45 -16.69 -8.38
C ARG A 673 12.63 -17.38 -7.03
N GLN A 674 12.68 -16.62 -5.94
CA GLN A 674 12.81 -17.16 -4.59
C GLN A 674 11.55 -17.92 -4.16
N ALA A 675 10.36 -17.38 -4.44
CA ALA A 675 9.09 -18.04 -4.19
C ALA A 675 8.95 -19.34 -5.00
N GLU A 676 9.31 -19.32 -6.29
CA GLU A 676 9.32 -20.49 -7.17
C GLU A 676 10.27 -21.58 -6.66
N ARG A 677 11.49 -21.21 -6.27
CA ARG A 677 12.48 -22.15 -5.72
C ARG A 677 11.96 -22.78 -4.43
N MET A 678 11.47 -21.98 -3.49
CA MET A 678 10.97 -22.46 -2.21
C MET A 678 9.73 -23.36 -2.37
N ALA A 679 8.82 -22.99 -3.27
CA ALA A 679 7.65 -23.79 -3.57
C ALA A 679 8.04 -25.12 -4.26
N LYS A 680 9.01 -25.13 -5.19
CA LYS A 680 9.54 -26.38 -5.77
C LYS A 680 10.14 -27.29 -4.71
N ASP A 681 10.98 -26.75 -3.82
CA ASP A 681 11.59 -27.51 -2.72
C ASP A 681 10.53 -28.14 -1.80
N LEU A 682 9.47 -27.39 -1.45
CA LEU A 682 8.38 -27.89 -0.62
C LEU A 682 7.52 -28.93 -1.35
N ALA A 683 7.28 -28.75 -2.65
CA ALA A 683 6.46 -29.65 -3.45
C ALA A 683 7.14 -31.01 -3.76
N GLN A 684 8.48 -31.02 -3.81
CA GLN A 684 9.30 -32.21 -4.09
C GLN A 684 9.73 -32.96 -2.82
N ARG A 685 9.44 -32.42 -1.63
CA ARG A 685 9.79 -33.04 -0.36
C ARG A 685 8.97 -34.33 -0.17
N ASP A 686 9.66 -35.46 -0.23
CA ASP A 686 9.08 -36.82 -0.22
C ASP A 686 9.10 -37.49 1.16
N ARG A 687 9.84 -36.92 2.11
CA ARG A 687 9.99 -37.44 3.47
C ARG A 687 9.59 -36.43 4.54
N ALA A 688 8.94 -36.92 5.58
CA ALA A 688 8.70 -36.17 6.80
C ALA A 688 10.03 -35.79 7.50
N PRO A 689 10.09 -34.65 8.20
CA PRO A 689 11.20 -34.28 9.06
C PRO A 689 11.57 -35.38 10.05
N ARG A 690 12.87 -35.67 10.16
CA ARG A 690 13.40 -36.72 11.05
C ARG A 690 13.49 -36.26 12.50
N ASN A 691 13.65 -34.96 12.72
CA ASN A 691 13.89 -34.36 14.01
C ASN A 691 13.23 -32.99 14.13
N VAL A 692 13.24 -32.45 15.34
CA VAL A 692 12.62 -31.15 15.66
C VAL A 692 13.24 -29.98 14.88
N TRP A 693 14.50 -30.09 14.45
CA TRP A 693 15.18 -29.05 13.67
C TRP A 693 14.70 -29.01 12.21
N GLU A 694 14.69 -30.16 11.52
CA GLU A 694 14.15 -30.27 10.16
C GLU A 694 12.67 -29.83 10.11
N PHE A 695 11.93 -30.06 11.20
CA PHE A 695 10.54 -29.65 11.31
C PHE A 695 10.37 -28.14 11.51
N LYS A 696 11.23 -27.50 12.30
CA LYS A 696 11.22 -26.04 12.44
C LYS A 696 11.56 -25.33 11.12
N ASP A 697 12.56 -25.81 10.38
CA ASP A 697 12.88 -25.29 9.03
C ASP A 697 11.68 -25.44 8.07
N LEU A 698 10.99 -26.59 8.11
CA LEU A 698 9.78 -26.80 7.31
C LEU A 698 8.70 -25.75 7.64
N LEU A 699 8.42 -25.52 8.93
CA LEU A 699 7.45 -24.51 9.36
C LEU A 699 7.87 -23.11 8.91
N ALA A 700 9.14 -22.74 9.06
CA ALA A 700 9.64 -21.43 8.66
C ALA A 700 9.40 -21.15 7.17
N ARG A 701 9.67 -22.13 6.29
CA ARG A 701 9.44 -22.03 4.84
C ARG A 701 7.96 -21.89 4.49
N VAL A 702 7.10 -22.72 5.08
CA VAL A 702 5.63 -22.66 4.89
C VAL A 702 5.11 -21.27 5.27
N MET A 703 5.61 -20.71 6.37
CA MET A 703 5.19 -19.41 6.91
C MET A 703 5.82 -18.21 6.19
N LEU A 704 6.87 -18.41 5.38
CA LEU A 704 7.51 -17.35 4.61
C LEU A 704 6.94 -17.22 3.19
N LEU A 705 6.48 -18.34 2.61
CA LEU A 705 5.98 -18.41 1.24
C LEU A 705 4.83 -17.42 0.91
N PRO A 706 3.85 -17.13 1.81
CA PRO A 706 2.83 -16.12 1.56
C PRO A 706 3.41 -14.71 1.31
N ALA A 707 4.42 -14.32 2.11
CA ALA A 707 5.05 -13.01 1.99
C ALA A 707 5.89 -12.92 0.71
N LEU A 708 6.60 -14.00 0.35
CA LEU A 708 7.35 -14.09 -0.91
C LEU A 708 6.43 -14.04 -2.14
N TYR A 709 5.28 -14.72 -2.08
CA TYR A 709 4.28 -14.65 -3.15
C TYR A 709 3.75 -13.24 -3.34
N LEU A 710 3.32 -12.58 -2.26
CA LEU A 710 2.81 -11.21 -2.32
C LEU A 710 3.86 -10.22 -2.85
N ALA A 711 5.11 -10.35 -2.42
CA ALA A 711 6.23 -9.57 -2.97
C ALA A 711 6.49 -9.87 -4.45
N ALA A 712 6.34 -11.12 -4.89
CA ALA A 712 6.50 -11.52 -6.29
C ALA A 712 5.43 -10.91 -7.22
N VAL A 713 4.21 -10.66 -6.72
CA VAL A 713 3.10 -10.10 -7.50
C VAL A 713 2.97 -8.57 -7.38
N GLY A 714 4.00 -7.90 -6.88
CA GLY A 714 4.02 -6.43 -6.77
C GLY A 714 3.26 -5.87 -5.56
N GLU A 715 2.86 -6.72 -4.62
CA GLU A 715 2.18 -6.35 -3.39
C GLU A 715 3.03 -6.66 -2.14
N PRO A 716 4.21 -6.03 -1.97
CA PRO A 716 5.02 -6.27 -0.78
C PRO A 716 4.17 -6.02 0.47
N CYS A 717 4.32 -6.91 1.44
CA CYS A 717 3.63 -6.89 2.72
C CYS A 717 4.64 -7.23 3.83
N TYR A 718 4.49 -6.63 5.01
CA TYR A 718 5.21 -7.10 6.19
C TYR A 718 4.74 -8.52 6.55
N LYS A 719 5.67 -9.44 6.90
CA LYS A 719 5.38 -10.87 7.18
C LYS A 719 4.20 -11.06 8.14
N LYS A 720 4.05 -10.20 9.16
CA LYS A 720 2.93 -10.25 10.12
C LYS A 720 1.56 -10.06 9.46
N PHE A 721 1.46 -9.23 8.43
CA PHE A 721 0.21 -8.96 7.68
C PHE A 721 0.11 -9.78 6.39
N ALA A 722 1.16 -10.51 6.03
CA ALA A 722 1.19 -11.32 4.82
C ALA A 722 0.11 -12.39 4.83
N PHE A 723 -0.27 -12.90 6.00
CA PHE A 723 -1.19 -14.03 6.09
C PHE A 723 -2.61 -13.61 5.71
N GLU A 724 -3.10 -12.54 6.31
CA GLU A 724 -4.42 -11.97 6.00
C GLU A 724 -4.52 -11.55 4.53
N ARG A 725 -3.46 -10.92 4.00
CA ARG A 725 -3.42 -10.47 2.60
C ARG A 725 -3.23 -11.60 1.59
N ALA A 726 -2.47 -12.63 1.93
CA ALA A 726 -2.16 -13.73 1.02
C ALA A 726 -3.28 -14.77 0.99
N ARG A 727 -3.97 -14.98 2.12
CA ARG A 727 -5.01 -16.00 2.30
C ARG A 727 -6.02 -16.07 1.14
N PRO A 728 -6.56 -14.94 0.60
CA PRO A 728 -7.50 -14.99 -0.52
C PRO A 728 -6.94 -15.64 -1.79
N TYR A 729 -5.63 -15.60 -2.00
CA TYR A 729 -5.00 -16.17 -3.20
C TYR A 729 -4.86 -17.70 -3.12
N PHE A 730 -4.83 -18.27 -1.92
CA PHE A 730 -4.51 -19.68 -1.65
C PHE A 730 -5.75 -20.52 -1.30
N ASP A 731 -6.86 -20.28 -1.99
CA ASP A 731 -8.12 -20.99 -1.76
C ASP A 731 -7.95 -22.52 -1.83
N GLY A 732 -8.49 -23.24 -0.84
CA GLY A 732 -8.36 -24.69 -0.67
C GLY A 732 -6.95 -25.22 -0.32
N ALA A 733 -5.93 -24.37 -0.24
CA ALA A 733 -4.54 -24.77 0.04
C ALA A 733 -3.95 -24.07 1.29
N TRP A 734 -4.71 -23.19 1.95
CA TRP A 734 -4.28 -22.44 3.14
C TRP A 734 -4.17 -23.30 4.42
N GLN A 735 -4.71 -24.53 4.39
CA GLN A 735 -4.75 -25.43 5.55
C GLN A 735 -3.35 -25.70 6.13
N ALA A 736 -2.31 -25.76 5.29
CA ALA A 736 -0.93 -25.89 5.73
C ALA A 736 -0.48 -24.73 6.65
N VAL A 737 -0.89 -23.49 6.34
CA VAL A 737 -0.56 -22.30 7.12
C VAL A 737 -1.34 -22.26 8.43
N GLU A 738 -2.62 -22.68 8.43
CA GLU A 738 -3.43 -22.81 9.65
C GLU A 738 -2.86 -23.85 10.60
N ILE A 739 -2.56 -25.05 10.10
CA ILE A 739 -1.93 -26.12 10.90
C ILE A 739 -0.57 -25.64 11.43
N ALA A 740 0.25 -24.99 10.60
CA ALA A 740 1.55 -24.44 11.03
C ALA A 740 1.40 -23.36 12.13
N THR A 741 0.36 -22.55 12.06
CA THR A 741 0.04 -21.51 13.06
C THR A 741 -0.43 -22.14 14.38
N GLU A 742 -1.30 -23.15 14.31
CA GLU A 742 -1.75 -23.91 15.48
C GLU A 742 -0.58 -24.63 16.17
N LEU A 743 0.33 -25.22 15.38
CA LEU A 743 1.55 -25.86 15.87
C LEU A 743 2.46 -24.87 16.60
N ARG A 744 2.62 -23.65 16.07
CA ARG A 744 3.38 -22.59 16.76
C ARG A 744 2.76 -22.17 18.10
N GLY A 745 1.44 -22.15 18.19
CA GLY A 745 0.73 -21.74 19.41
C GLY A 745 0.67 -22.82 20.50
N ARG A 746 0.62 -24.11 20.11
CA ARG A 746 0.44 -25.23 21.04
C ARG A 746 1.71 -25.91 21.48
N TRP A 747 2.74 -25.89 20.65
CA TRP A 747 4.02 -26.43 21.05
C TRP A 747 4.63 -25.47 22.08
N SER A 748 5.22 -25.99 23.15
CA SER A 748 6.17 -25.27 24.00
C SER A 748 7.28 -26.28 24.33
N TYR A 749 8.53 -25.83 24.43
CA TYR A 749 9.62 -26.75 24.69
C TYR A 749 9.30 -27.37 26.04
N ARG A 750 8.98 -28.68 26.11
CA ARG A 750 8.86 -29.34 27.41
C ARG A 750 10.14 -28.97 28.19
N PRO A 751 10.03 -28.49 29.44
CA PRO A 751 11.19 -28.04 30.23
C PRO A 751 12.35 -29.04 30.15
N GLY A 752 12.05 -30.35 30.21
CA GLY A 752 13.06 -31.41 30.05
C GLY A 752 13.70 -31.58 28.67
N VAL A 753 13.08 -31.19 27.55
CA VAL A 753 13.68 -31.28 26.20
C VAL A 753 14.57 -30.08 25.92
N ARG A 754 14.14 -28.87 26.30
CA ARG A 754 15.00 -27.67 26.25
C ARG A 754 16.19 -27.86 27.16
N GLU A 755 15.99 -28.35 28.38
CA GLU A 755 17.08 -28.63 29.30
C GLU A 755 17.93 -29.83 28.86
N ALA A 756 17.40 -30.85 28.19
CA ALA A 756 18.22 -31.93 27.64
C ALA A 756 19.03 -31.48 26.42
N LEU A 757 18.46 -30.66 25.53
CA LEU A 757 19.18 -30.00 24.43
C LEU A 757 20.24 -29.05 24.97
N LEU A 758 19.84 -28.16 25.89
CA LEU A 758 20.76 -27.26 26.57
C LEU A 758 21.78 -28.03 27.37
N ARG A 759 21.49 -29.16 28.04
CA ARG A 759 22.49 -29.99 28.76
C ARG A 759 23.41 -30.76 27.82
N ALA A 760 22.90 -31.30 26.72
CA ALA A 760 23.70 -31.93 25.67
C ALA A 760 24.65 -30.91 25.01
N VAL A 761 24.22 -29.66 24.92
CA VAL A 761 25.00 -28.51 24.41
C VAL A 761 25.89 -27.88 25.49
N SER A 762 25.43 -27.83 26.75
CA SER A 762 26.07 -27.17 27.90
C SER A 762 27.08 -28.06 28.60
N LEU A 763 27.30 -29.29 28.14
CA LEU A 763 28.45 -30.10 28.54
C LEU A 763 29.74 -29.51 27.94
N ARG A 764 30.15 -28.35 28.49
CA ARG A 764 31.51 -27.77 28.51
C ARG A 764 32.25 -27.55 27.17
N ARG A 765 31.65 -27.79 26.00
CA ARG A 765 32.44 -27.99 24.76
C ARG A 765 31.95 -27.31 23.46
N LEU A 766 30.90 -26.49 23.45
CA LEU A 766 30.50 -25.76 22.24
C LEU A 766 30.74 -24.25 22.37
N ARG A 767 32.01 -23.86 22.32
CA ARG A 767 32.45 -22.47 22.06
C ARG A 767 32.45 -22.13 20.56
N ASN A 768 31.92 -23.02 19.72
CA ASN A 768 31.98 -22.94 18.27
C ASN A 768 30.55 -22.95 17.68
N PRO A 769 30.02 -21.79 17.26
CA PRO A 769 28.67 -21.65 16.71
C PRO A 769 28.47 -22.35 15.36
N VAL A 770 29.56 -22.60 14.61
CA VAL A 770 29.56 -23.39 13.36
C VAL A 770 29.31 -24.86 13.65
N VAL A 771 29.98 -25.39 14.67
CA VAL A 771 29.80 -26.78 15.13
C VAL A 771 28.43 -26.97 15.76
N TYR A 772 27.91 -25.94 16.41
CA TYR A 772 26.57 -25.92 16.97
C TYR A 772 25.49 -26.22 15.93
N ARG A 773 25.45 -25.48 14.80
CA ARG A 773 24.49 -25.74 13.72
C ARG A 773 24.61 -27.15 13.16
N TRP A 774 25.84 -27.61 12.93
CA TRP A 774 26.08 -28.96 12.41
C TRP A 774 25.59 -30.05 13.39
N LEU A 775 25.86 -29.88 14.69
CA LEU A 775 25.42 -30.82 15.72
C LEU A 775 23.90 -30.81 15.90
N ILE A 776 23.28 -29.64 15.92
CA ILE A 776 21.81 -29.54 16.04
C ILE A 776 21.14 -30.15 14.81
N ALA A 777 21.61 -29.87 13.59
CA ALA A 777 21.04 -30.48 12.39
C ALA A 777 21.17 -32.02 12.39
N ARG A 778 22.29 -32.55 12.92
CA ARG A 778 22.60 -33.99 12.93
C ARG A 778 22.01 -34.76 14.10
N TYR A 779 21.94 -34.16 15.28
CA TYR A 779 21.61 -34.81 16.55
C TYR A 779 20.39 -34.22 17.26
N ALA A 780 19.64 -33.32 16.59
CA ALA A 780 18.36 -32.89 17.12
C ALA A 780 17.47 -34.10 17.44
N PRO A 781 16.74 -34.07 18.57
CA PRO A 781 15.93 -35.19 19.00
C PRO A 781 14.81 -35.49 17.99
N PRO A 782 14.34 -36.74 17.92
CA PRO A 782 13.20 -37.11 17.09
C PRO A 782 11.95 -36.32 17.50
N LEU A 783 10.98 -36.24 16.59
CA LEU A 783 9.71 -35.59 16.86
C LEU A 783 8.98 -36.29 18.03
N PRO A 784 8.43 -35.53 19.00
CA PRO A 784 7.62 -36.11 20.07
C PRO A 784 6.46 -36.96 19.50
N PRO A 785 6.14 -38.14 20.06
CA PRO A 785 5.08 -39.00 19.54
C PRO A 785 3.70 -38.33 19.44
N GLU A 786 3.41 -37.36 20.31
CA GLU A 786 2.19 -36.55 20.26
C GLU A 786 2.15 -35.63 19.03
N LEU A 787 3.27 -34.97 18.73
CA LEU A 787 3.42 -34.13 17.55
C LEU A 787 3.35 -34.97 16.28
N THR A 788 4.03 -36.11 16.24
CA THR A 788 3.94 -37.06 15.13
C THR A 788 2.49 -37.47 14.89
N ARG A 789 1.76 -37.90 15.93
CA ARG A 789 0.33 -38.26 15.81
C ARG A 789 -0.54 -37.10 15.33
N PHE A 790 -0.30 -35.88 15.80
CA PHE A 790 -1.02 -34.70 15.35
C PHE A 790 -0.81 -34.44 13.85
N LEU A 791 0.44 -34.45 13.39
CA LEU A 791 0.80 -34.21 11.99
C LEU A 791 0.20 -35.26 11.04
N TRP A 792 0.16 -36.53 11.47
CA TRP A 792 -0.51 -37.60 10.74
C TRP A 792 -2.03 -37.40 10.69
N ARG A 793 -2.66 -37.03 11.81
CA ARG A 793 -4.11 -36.78 11.88
C ARG A 793 -4.54 -35.60 11.02
N THR A 794 -3.72 -34.57 10.90
CA THR A 794 -4.03 -33.35 10.11
C THR A 794 -3.55 -33.43 8.67
N ASP A 795 -2.97 -34.54 8.24
CA ASP A 795 -2.38 -34.74 6.91
C ASP A 795 -1.43 -33.58 6.49
N PHE A 796 -0.64 -33.09 7.45
CA PHE A 796 0.07 -31.80 7.33
C PHE A 796 1.00 -31.76 6.11
N TYR A 797 1.71 -32.85 5.82
CA TYR A 797 2.68 -32.90 4.72
C TYR A 797 1.99 -32.84 3.34
N THR A 798 0.82 -33.46 3.21
CA THR A 798 0.01 -33.39 1.99
C THR A 798 -0.50 -31.97 1.79
N GLU A 799 -0.96 -31.31 2.85
CA GLU A 799 -1.38 -29.91 2.80
C GLU A 799 -0.21 -28.98 2.42
N VAL A 800 1.00 -29.19 2.97
CA VAL A 800 2.19 -28.42 2.57
C VAL A 800 2.49 -28.59 1.08
N ARG A 801 2.39 -29.82 0.55
CA ARG A 801 2.61 -30.08 -0.87
C ARG A 801 1.54 -29.39 -1.73
N ARG A 802 0.27 -29.43 -1.31
CA ARG A 802 -0.84 -28.73 -1.98
C ARG A 802 -0.62 -27.22 -1.99
N PHE A 803 -0.21 -26.65 -0.86
CA PHE A 803 0.13 -25.24 -0.70
C PHE A 803 1.29 -24.80 -1.61
N ALA A 804 2.35 -25.61 -1.66
CA ALA A 804 3.49 -25.36 -2.52
C ALA A 804 3.12 -25.42 -4.02
N MET A 805 2.38 -26.45 -4.45
CA MET A 805 1.89 -26.56 -5.83
C MET A 805 0.98 -25.40 -6.22
N ARG A 806 0.09 -24.97 -5.31
CA ARG A 806 -0.77 -23.80 -5.54
C ARG A 806 0.05 -22.53 -5.70
N THR A 807 1.11 -22.35 -4.92
CA THR A 807 2.03 -21.22 -5.08
C THR A 807 2.64 -21.19 -6.47
N LEU A 808 3.13 -22.32 -6.98
CA LEU A 808 3.70 -22.41 -8.34
C LEU A 808 2.68 -22.04 -9.41
N GLN A 809 1.45 -22.57 -9.32
CA GLN A 809 0.36 -22.23 -10.25
C GLN A 809 0.04 -20.74 -10.25
N LEU A 810 -0.05 -20.12 -9.07
CA LEU A 810 -0.36 -18.69 -8.95
C LEU A 810 0.76 -17.80 -9.53
N LEU A 811 2.01 -18.21 -9.36
CA LEU A 811 3.14 -17.51 -9.96
C LEU A 811 3.08 -17.64 -11.49
N GLU A 812 2.85 -18.83 -12.03
CA GLU A 812 2.68 -19.07 -13.47
C GLU A 812 1.55 -18.24 -14.09
N GLN A 813 0.36 -18.21 -13.48
CA GLN A 813 -0.82 -17.49 -13.99
C GLN A 813 -0.63 -15.97 -14.14
N ARG A 814 0.26 -15.36 -13.34
CA ARG A 814 0.59 -13.92 -13.42
C ARG A 814 1.83 -13.62 -14.26
N GLY A 815 2.40 -14.62 -14.95
CA GLY A 815 3.59 -14.47 -15.79
C GLY A 815 3.34 -14.19 -17.27
N GLY A 816 2.09 -13.87 -17.67
CA GLY A 816 1.70 -13.54 -19.04
C GLY A 816 1.69 -12.03 -19.30
#